data_AF-A0A9X2VV63-F1
#
_entry.id   AF-A0A9X2VV63-F1
#
_cell.length_a   1.000
_cell.length_b   1.000
_cell.length_c   1.000
_cell.angle_alpha   90.00
_cell.angle_beta   90.00
_cell.angle_gamma   90.00
#
_symmetry.space_group_name_H-M   'P 1'
#
loop_
_entity.id
_entity.type
_entity.pdbx_description
1 polymer ?
#
loop_
_entity_poly.entity_id
_entity_poly.type
_entity_poly.pdbx_seq_one_letter_code
_entity_poly.pdbx_strand_id
1 'polypeptide(L)'
;MRVCVIGSGISGLATAHYLTDRSDVRVTVLEAEEQYGGRANVTEGGEHCTRLFLSDYHHLLALFREIPGVGGTVVDSLRRCRRFAGRSDGTWVEIDHIYAFLAKTPGLTTRDKLRIARSNRQALLVARRSARSANVLGSVWNWSAASLFRAVAGSRRERVTFAFPGATDEYLTRPWIDFLRARGVEFENNSRVELVAPEGDGVRVVTAAGQESFDAVVFSGFVHDAYRLLDQSGIPRPLDCRTHTHCKAFTIDLDPREEILSAEGVRVYAGAGITTVLQPAERRCVTLAAFPRSTEDAFVLDQVRGQLGLAHNPVRVRTRSNLAPSEAVFVGEYVDPVRLEEPLRGRLYFAGSGTSNSYPLDSGEGACRSAFEVVGRLAADHPAIRRRSSLGLPSAAGHPRPGASRPHPNAPARPRLDRVLWSAATRAAAAVTSLASEVVFDDADHVPVEGPAVYVANHRSLFDVPAGVLAFRHLGVSPRLVVARKYFDKGPFGRVLRAIGALPALRGSDATITAGVAAIRAGDSVAIMPEGKITAPEDGITAEHGRGAAMIALATGVPIVPIAARGTHLVWGRSRPWPLVRRDHPRVVITVGRPIAPDGRSGQDLTNLVRDALRVLEHGAGEHVTAHRHEVAA
;
A
#
# COMPACT_ATOMS: atom_id res chain seq x y z
N MET A 1 16.46 -24.96 -4.48
CA MET A 1 15.19 -24.75 -5.17
C MET A 1 15.41 -23.89 -6.41
N ARG A 2 14.77 -24.24 -7.53
CA ARG A 2 14.80 -23.53 -8.81
C ARG A 2 13.45 -22.89 -9.06
N VAL A 3 13.42 -21.57 -9.23
CA VAL A 3 12.20 -20.81 -9.49
C VAL A 3 12.31 -20.12 -10.84
N CYS A 4 11.37 -20.39 -11.75
CA CYS A 4 11.23 -19.66 -13.00
C CYS A 4 10.27 -18.50 -12.82
N VAL A 5 10.64 -17.30 -13.29
CA VAL A 5 9.76 -16.14 -13.37
C VAL A 5 9.52 -15.82 -14.84
N ILE A 6 8.27 -15.97 -15.30
CA ILE A 6 7.89 -15.69 -16.68
C ILE A 6 7.50 -14.22 -16.79
N GLY A 7 8.26 -13.45 -17.57
CA GLY A 7 8.13 -12.02 -17.77
C GLY A 7 9.09 -11.19 -16.90
N SER A 8 9.70 -10.17 -17.49
CA SER A 8 10.65 -9.25 -16.81
C SER A 8 10.05 -7.87 -16.52
N GLY A 9 8.72 -7.77 -16.47
CA GLY A 9 8.02 -6.55 -16.03
C GLY A 9 8.30 -6.21 -14.55
N ILE A 10 7.72 -5.12 -14.05
CA ILE A 10 7.89 -4.70 -12.64
C ILE A 10 7.53 -5.81 -11.65
N SER A 11 6.47 -6.59 -11.89
CA SER A 11 6.10 -7.75 -11.08
C SER A 11 7.14 -8.86 -11.12
N GLY A 12 7.71 -9.15 -12.30
CA GLY A 12 8.75 -10.16 -12.48
C GLY A 12 10.05 -9.76 -11.78
N LEU A 13 10.53 -8.54 -12.03
CA LEU A 13 11.70 -7.97 -11.36
C LEU A 13 11.52 -7.93 -9.83
N ALA A 14 10.34 -7.53 -9.35
CA ALA A 14 10.03 -7.54 -7.92
C ALA A 14 9.99 -8.96 -7.35
N THR A 15 9.44 -9.93 -8.08
CA THR A 15 9.43 -11.34 -7.65
C THR A 15 10.86 -11.87 -7.52
N ALA A 16 11.70 -11.66 -8.53
CA ALA A 16 13.11 -12.03 -8.49
C ALA A 16 13.85 -11.31 -7.35
N HIS A 17 13.57 -10.01 -7.12
CA HIS A 17 14.12 -9.24 -6.02
C HIS A 17 13.72 -9.81 -4.65
N TYR A 18 12.46 -10.16 -4.46
CA TYR A 18 12.02 -10.74 -3.19
C TYR A 18 12.54 -12.15 -2.95
N LEU A 19 12.95 -12.87 -4.00
CA LEU A 19 13.55 -14.20 -3.94
C LEU A 19 15.08 -14.17 -3.78
N THR A 20 15.74 -13.06 -4.13
CA THR A 20 17.19 -12.89 -3.99
C THR A 20 17.63 -12.82 -2.52
N ASP A 21 18.95 -12.93 -2.29
CA ASP A 21 19.61 -13.04 -0.99
C ASP A 21 19.36 -14.37 -0.24
N ARG A 22 18.97 -15.42 -0.97
CA ARG A 22 18.80 -16.79 -0.47
C ARG A 22 19.72 -17.75 -1.22
N SER A 23 20.76 -18.25 -0.55
CA SER A 23 21.77 -19.13 -1.15
C SER A 23 21.21 -20.46 -1.68
N ASP A 24 20.02 -20.85 -1.24
CA ASP A 24 19.33 -22.08 -1.59
C ASP A 24 18.27 -21.93 -2.70
N VAL A 25 18.08 -20.71 -3.24
CA VAL A 25 17.13 -20.42 -4.32
C VAL A 25 17.87 -19.92 -5.55
N ARG A 26 17.73 -20.62 -6.67
CA ARG A 26 18.16 -20.17 -7.99
C ARG A 26 16.96 -19.62 -8.74
N VAL A 27 17.08 -18.41 -9.28
CA VAL A 27 15.99 -17.71 -9.97
C VAL A 27 16.38 -17.48 -11.42
N THR A 28 15.52 -17.92 -12.34
CA THR A 28 15.67 -17.68 -13.78
C THR A 28 14.48 -16.85 -14.25
N VAL A 29 14.75 -15.70 -14.88
CA VAL A 29 13.73 -14.80 -15.43
C VAL A 29 13.71 -14.96 -16.94
N LEU A 30 12.58 -15.40 -17.48
CA LEU A 30 12.37 -15.59 -18.92
C LEU A 30 11.57 -14.41 -19.49
N GLU A 31 12.13 -13.68 -20.43
CA GLU A 31 11.47 -12.61 -21.18
C GLU A 31 11.21 -13.05 -22.61
N ALA A 32 9.98 -12.85 -23.08
CA ALA A 32 9.56 -13.25 -24.42
C ALA A 32 10.13 -12.31 -25.50
N GLU A 33 10.38 -11.05 -25.14
CA GLU A 33 10.91 -10.03 -26.02
C GLU A 33 12.44 -9.89 -25.87
N GLU A 34 13.09 -9.18 -26.79
CA GLU A 34 14.53 -8.89 -26.70
C GLU A 34 14.86 -7.99 -25.49
N GLN A 35 13.98 -7.02 -25.19
CA GLN A 35 14.23 -5.99 -24.18
C GLN A 35 13.51 -6.31 -22.87
N TYR A 36 14.28 -6.36 -21.80
CA TYR A 36 13.76 -6.54 -20.45
C TYR A 36 13.01 -5.32 -19.91
N GLY A 37 12.23 -5.52 -18.84
CA GLY A 37 11.48 -4.47 -18.14
C GLY A 37 9.98 -4.48 -18.44
N GLY A 38 9.51 -5.39 -19.31
CA GLY A 38 8.13 -5.45 -19.76
C GLY A 38 7.66 -4.08 -20.26
N ARG A 39 6.52 -3.57 -19.78
CA ARG A 39 6.07 -2.22 -20.17
C ARG A 39 6.90 -1.08 -19.60
N ALA A 40 7.74 -1.32 -18.59
CA ALA A 40 8.68 -0.32 -18.07
C ALA A 40 9.92 -0.13 -18.93
N ASN A 41 10.05 -0.88 -20.03
CA ASN A 41 11.13 -0.70 -20.98
C ASN A 41 11.02 0.59 -21.81
N VAL A 42 12.13 0.93 -22.44
CA VAL A 42 12.24 1.97 -23.46
C VAL A 42 12.74 1.29 -24.73
N THR A 43 11.96 1.39 -25.81
CA THR A 43 12.28 0.76 -27.11
C THR A 43 12.57 1.83 -28.16
N GLU A 44 12.81 1.46 -29.41
CA GLU A 44 12.88 2.43 -30.53
C GLU A 44 11.59 3.27 -30.65
N GLY A 45 10.43 2.69 -30.29
CA GLY A 45 9.15 3.37 -30.21
C GLY A 45 9.01 4.31 -28.99
N GLY A 46 10.01 4.37 -28.12
CA GLY A 46 10.02 5.18 -26.90
C GLY A 46 9.39 4.47 -25.70
N GLU A 47 8.96 5.27 -24.72
CA GLU A 47 8.38 4.77 -23.47
C GLU A 47 6.92 4.34 -23.65
N HIS A 48 6.52 3.29 -22.93
CA HIS A 48 5.13 2.78 -23.00
C HIS A 48 4.11 3.68 -22.29
N CYS A 49 4.53 4.43 -21.27
CA CYS A 49 3.67 5.35 -20.53
C CYS A 49 4.49 6.32 -19.68
N THR A 50 3.83 7.34 -19.15
CA THR A 50 4.41 8.26 -18.17
C THR A 50 4.71 7.54 -16.85
N ARG A 51 5.94 7.64 -16.35
CA ARG A 51 6.32 7.09 -15.04
C ARG A 51 6.17 8.10 -13.93
N LEU A 52 5.01 8.06 -13.30
CA LEU A 52 4.69 8.82 -12.10
C LEU A 52 4.61 7.89 -10.89
N PHE A 53 5.29 8.26 -9.82
CA PHE A 53 5.34 7.53 -8.56
C PHE A 53 4.68 8.36 -7.47
N LEU A 54 3.96 7.72 -6.56
CA LEU A 54 3.26 8.42 -5.49
C LEU A 54 3.99 8.24 -4.16
N SER A 55 3.96 9.27 -3.32
CA SER A 55 4.56 9.25 -1.98
C SER A 55 4.11 8.10 -1.08
N ASP A 56 2.94 7.52 -1.34
CA ASP A 56 2.36 6.43 -0.56
C ASP A 56 2.58 5.04 -1.17
N TYR A 57 3.46 4.93 -2.18
CA TYR A 57 3.92 3.63 -2.68
C TYR A 57 4.89 3.01 -1.68
N HIS A 58 4.51 1.88 -1.08
CA HIS A 58 5.28 1.26 0.00
C HIS A 58 6.20 0.16 -0.53
N HIS A 59 5.66 -0.77 -1.32
CA HIS A 59 6.42 -1.91 -1.84
C HIS A 59 7.43 -1.46 -2.89
N LEU A 60 7.01 -0.64 -3.84
CA LEU A 60 7.87 -0.20 -4.94
C LEU A 60 9.01 0.68 -4.41
N LEU A 61 8.71 1.67 -3.58
CA LEU A 61 9.75 2.57 -3.03
C LEU A 61 10.65 1.87 -2.01
N ALA A 62 10.22 0.78 -1.37
CA ALA A 62 11.11 -0.05 -0.56
C ALA A 62 12.18 -0.71 -1.45
N LEU A 63 11.77 -1.35 -2.55
CA LEU A 63 12.68 -1.98 -3.49
C LEU A 63 13.63 -0.96 -4.14
N PHE A 64 13.13 0.24 -4.48
CA PHE A 64 13.96 1.31 -5.07
C PHE A 64 15.09 1.79 -4.14
N ARG A 65 14.93 1.66 -2.82
CA ARG A 65 15.98 2.00 -1.85
C ARG A 65 17.12 0.97 -1.82
N GLU A 66 16.88 -0.23 -2.32
CA GLU A 66 17.88 -1.31 -2.33
C GLU A 66 18.69 -1.30 -3.63
N ILE A 67 18.08 -0.81 -4.72
CA ILE A 67 18.67 -0.83 -6.05
C ILE A 67 19.61 0.39 -6.21
N PRO A 68 20.90 0.19 -6.49
CA PRO A 68 21.82 1.28 -6.85
C PRO A 68 21.29 2.05 -8.07
N GLY A 69 21.40 3.37 -8.03
CA GLY A 69 20.95 4.27 -9.09
C GLY A 69 21.88 5.46 -9.25
N VAL A 70 21.48 6.44 -10.05
CA VAL A 70 22.28 7.63 -10.31
C VAL A 70 22.37 8.48 -9.03
N GLY A 71 23.59 8.63 -8.50
CA GLY A 71 23.83 9.45 -7.30
C GLY A 71 23.39 8.81 -5.98
N GLY A 72 23.18 7.49 -5.94
CA GLY A 72 22.77 6.77 -4.73
C GLY A 72 21.97 5.53 -5.08
N THR A 73 20.70 5.52 -4.69
CA THR A 73 19.74 4.46 -5.03
C THR A 73 18.75 4.95 -6.09
N VAL A 74 17.97 4.04 -6.67
CA VAL A 74 16.90 4.39 -7.61
C VAL A 74 15.89 5.35 -6.96
N VAL A 75 15.64 5.22 -5.65
CA VAL A 75 14.72 6.16 -4.97
C VAL A 75 15.31 7.57 -4.89
N ASP A 76 16.63 7.70 -4.73
CA ASP A 76 17.32 9.01 -4.62
C ASP A 76 17.36 9.74 -5.97
N SER A 77 17.20 9.00 -7.07
CA SER A 77 17.07 9.56 -8.42
C SER A 77 15.70 10.19 -8.68
N LEU A 78 14.68 9.91 -7.86
CA LEU A 78 13.36 10.51 -8.04
C LEU A 78 13.37 12.01 -7.79
N ARG A 79 12.59 12.75 -8.59
CA ARG A 79 12.38 14.19 -8.43
C ARG A 79 10.93 14.46 -8.16
N ARG A 80 10.65 15.31 -7.17
CA ARG A 80 9.30 15.79 -6.90
C ARG A 80 8.79 16.56 -8.13
N CYS A 81 7.62 16.18 -8.61
CA CYS A 81 7.01 16.84 -9.75
C CYS A 81 6.25 18.09 -9.31
N ARG A 82 6.40 19.18 -10.05
CA ARG A 82 5.44 20.29 -10.04
C ARG A 82 4.30 19.96 -10.99
N ARG A 83 3.06 19.93 -10.49
CA ARG A 83 1.91 19.45 -11.27
C ARG A 83 1.01 20.62 -11.64
N PHE A 84 0.57 20.67 -12.88
CA PHE A 84 -0.26 21.71 -13.43
C PHE A 84 -1.57 21.13 -13.96
N ALA A 85 -2.68 21.74 -13.55
CA ALA A 85 -4.02 21.42 -14.05
C ALA A 85 -4.53 22.53 -14.97
N GLY A 86 -5.10 22.14 -16.11
CA GLY A 86 -5.66 23.09 -17.07
C GLY A 86 -6.94 23.73 -16.56
N ARG A 87 -7.04 25.05 -16.63
CA ARG A 87 -8.20 25.85 -16.27
C ARG A 87 -9.14 26.05 -17.45
N SER A 88 -10.34 26.53 -17.15
CA SER A 88 -11.37 26.70 -18.17
C SER A 88 -11.11 27.80 -19.20
N ASP A 89 -10.26 28.75 -18.84
CA ASP A 89 -9.79 29.90 -19.62
C ASP A 89 -8.52 29.61 -20.44
N GLY A 90 -8.02 28.37 -20.41
CA GLY A 90 -6.79 27.97 -21.13
C GLY A 90 -5.50 28.19 -20.34
N THR A 91 -5.57 28.75 -19.13
CA THR A 91 -4.39 28.93 -18.26
C THR A 91 -4.08 27.68 -17.43
N TRP A 92 -2.89 27.62 -16.84
CA TRP A 92 -2.47 26.54 -15.96
C TRP A 92 -2.40 27.00 -14.51
N VAL A 93 -2.82 26.13 -13.59
CA VAL A 93 -2.63 26.35 -12.16
C VAL A 93 -1.85 25.19 -11.56
N GLU A 94 -0.86 25.52 -10.74
CA GLU A 94 -0.10 24.54 -10.00
C GLU A 94 -0.97 23.91 -8.92
N ILE A 95 -0.88 22.59 -8.80
CA ILE A 95 -1.58 21.79 -7.81
C ILE A 95 -0.59 20.89 -7.09
N ASP A 96 -0.67 20.85 -5.76
CA ASP A 96 0.24 20.04 -4.96
C ASP A 96 -0.09 18.55 -4.96
N HIS A 97 -1.34 18.19 -5.31
CA HIS A 97 -1.86 16.84 -5.14
C HIS A 97 -2.67 16.32 -6.33
N ILE A 98 -2.58 15.01 -6.54
CA ILE A 98 -3.22 14.31 -7.66
C ILE A 98 -4.76 14.29 -7.59
N TYR A 99 -5.37 14.45 -6.40
CA TYR A 99 -6.82 14.46 -6.21
C TYR A 99 -7.35 15.76 -5.60
N ALA A 100 -7.77 16.67 -6.48
CA ALA A 100 -8.17 18.02 -6.12
C ALA A 100 -9.70 18.24 -5.99
N PHE A 101 -10.55 17.20 -6.10
CA PHE A 101 -12.00 17.42 -6.19
C PHE A 101 -12.61 17.98 -4.90
N LEU A 102 -12.14 17.50 -3.74
CA LEU A 102 -12.64 17.91 -2.41
C LEU A 102 -11.70 18.86 -1.69
N ALA A 103 -10.44 18.99 -2.14
CA ALA A 103 -9.47 19.90 -1.55
C ALA A 103 -9.85 21.37 -1.82
N LYS A 104 -9.65 22.24 -0.82
CA LYS A 104 -9.69 23.69 -1.01
C LYS A 104 -8.41 24.13 -1.73
N THR A 105 -8.36 23.93 -3.05
CA THR A 105 -7.26 24.46 -3.87
C THR A 105 -7.54 25.93 -4.23
N PRO A 106 -6.71 26.89 -3.78
CA PRO A 106 -6.80 28.28 -4.21
C PRO A 106 -6.69 28.38 -5.74
N GLY A 107 -7.45 29.30 -6.36
CA GLY A 107 -7.38 29.53 -7.81
C GLY A 107 -8.16 28.54 -8.70
N LEU A 108 -8.68 27.43 -8.18
CA LEU A 108 -9.57 26.53 -8.91
C LEU A 108 -11.04 26.80 -8.59
N THR A 109 -11.81 27.28 -9.58
CA THR A 109 -13.26 27.47 -9.42
C THR A 109 -13.99 26.12 -9.34
N THR A 110 -15.22 26.09 -8.81
CA THR A 110 -16.06 24.88 -8.83
C THR A 110 -16.27 24.36 -10.26
N ARG A 111 -16.33 25.26 -11.27
CA ARG A 111 -16.44 24.90 -12.68
C ARG A 111 -15.17 24.26 -13.22
N ASP A 112 -13.99 24.76 -12.82
CA ASP A 112 -12.69 24.14 -13.16
C ASP A 112 -12.54 22.78 -12.50
N LYS A 113 -12.86 22.67 -11.20
CA LYS A 113 -12.87 21.39 -10.48
C LYS A 113 -13.83 20.39 -11.11
N LEU A 114 -15.02 20.83 -11.51
CA LEU A 114 -15.99 19.99 -12.20
C LEU A 114 -15.53 19.62 -13.62
N ARG A 115 -14.82 20.50 -14.33
CA ARG A 115 -14.25 20.22 -15.66
C ARG A 115 -13.10 19.22 -15.57
N ILE A 116 -12.15 19.43 -14.65
CA ILE A 116 -11.05 18.50 -14.35
C ILE A 116 -11.61 17.16 -13.88
N ALA A 117 -12.62 17.20 -13.01
CA ALA A 117 -13.31 16.00 -12.57
C ALA A 117 -14.16 15.38 -13.69
N ARG A 118 -14.67 16.11 -14.68
CA ARG A 118 -15.40 15.55 -15.83
C ARG A 118 -14.44 14.97 -16.87
N SER A 119 -13.29 15.59 -17.10
CA SER A 119 -12.20 15.01 -17.91
C SER A 119 -11.64 13.76 -17.25
N ASN A 120 -11.62 13.69 -15.91
CA ASN A 120 -11.20 12.52 -15.15
C ASN A 120 -12.36 11.53 -14.81
N ARG A 121 -13.63 11.94 -14.79
CA ARG A 121 -14.80 11.05 -14.60
C ARG A 121 -15.07 10.23 -15.84
N GLN A 122 -14.68 10.72 -17.01
CA GLN A 122 -14.53 9.89 -18.19
C GLN A 122 -13.44 8.81 -18.01
N ALA A 123 -12.59 8.85 -16.97
CA ALA A 123 -11.55 7.84 -16.73
C ALA A 123 -11.95 6.73 -15.73
N LEU A 124 -12.80 7.03 -14.73
CA LEU A 124 -13.30 6.03 -13.77
C LEU A 124 -14.45 5.17 -14.29
N LEU A 125 -15.05 5.60 -15.42
CA LEU A 125 -16.31 5.08 -15.95
C LEU A 125 -16.20 4.53 -17.39
N VAL A 126 -15.04 4.44 -18.05
CA VAL A 126 -14.96 4.13 -19.49
C VAL A 126 -14.20 2.84 -19.83
N ALA A 127 -14.88 2.00 -20.60
CA ALA A 127 -14.41 1.19 -21.74
C ALA A 127 -15.71 0.87 -22.54
N ARG A 128 -15.86 1.02 -23.87
CA ARG A 128 -14.97 0.79 -25.02
C ARG A 128 -15.45 1.59 -26.27
N ARG A 129 -14.52 2.04 -27.14
CA ARG A 129 -14.47 1.78 -28.62
C ARG A 129 -13.15 2.33 -29.22
N SER A 130 -12.69 1.72 -30.32
CA SER A 130 -11.75 2.34 -31.28
C SER A 130 -12.39 2.35 -32.68
N ALA A 131 -11.98 3.34 -33.48
CA ALA A 131 -12.54 3.78 -34.77
C ALA A 131 -14.08 3.92 -34.77
N ARG A 132 -14.72 4.95 -34.21
CA ARG A 132 -14.34 6.38 -34.21
C ARG A 132 -14.92 7.10 -32.96
N SER A 133 -14.84 6.52 -31.76
CA SER A 133 -15.76 6.90 -30.69
C SER A 133 -15.26 7.99 -29.74
N ALA A 134 -16.09 9.03 -29.65
CA ALA A 134 -16.35 9.81 -28.45
C ALA A 134 -17.03 8.94 -27.35
N ASN A 135 -16.66 9.26 -26.11
CA ASN A 135 -16.87 8.55 -24.84
C ASN A 135 -18.33 8.30 -24.40
N VAL A 136 -18.68 7.07 -23.96
CA VAL A 136 -19.76 6.82 -22.96
C VAL A 136 -19.48 5.59 -22.05
N LEU A 137 -19.90 5.74 -20.79
CA LEU A 137 -19.91 4.86 -19.61
C LEU A 137 -20.00 3.33 -19.80
N GLY A 138 -18.96 2.59 -19.39
CA GLY A 138 -18.94 1.13 -19.26
C GLY A 138 -18.09 0.54 -18.13
N SER A 139 -17.18 1.30 -17.48
CA SER A 139 -16.17 0.70 -16.60
C SER A 139 -16.56 0.47 -15.15
N VAL A 140 -17.66 0.99 -14.60
CA VAL A 140 -18.04 0.67 -13.20
C VAL A 140 -18.27 -0.82 -12.99
N TRP A 141 -18.72 -1.53 -14.03
CA TRP A 141 -18.90 -2.96 -14.02
C TRP A 141 -17.57 -3.73 -13.93
N ASN A 142 -16.45 -3.12 -14.33
CA ASN A 142 -15.12 -3.75 -14.26
C ASN A 142 -14.49 -3.69 -12.86
N TRP A 143 -15.08 -2.95 -11.93
CA TRP A 143 -14.60 -2.89 -10.55
C TRP A 143 -15.37 -3.87 -9.66
N SER A 144 -14.65 -4.67 -8.87
CA SER A 144 -15.26 -5.26 -7.68
C SER A 144 -15.67 -4.13 -6.72
N ALA A 145 -16.74 -4.31 -5.93
CA ALA A 145 -17.16 -3.30 -4.95
C ALA A 145 -16.01 -2.92 -3.99
N ALA A 146 -15.17 -3.90 -3.64
CA ALA A 146 -13.96 -3.70 -2.84
C ALA A 146 -12.91 -2.83 -3.58
N SER A 147 -12.64 -3.13 -4.85
CA SER A 147 -11.71 -2.33 -5.67
C SER A 147 -12.21 -0.90 -5.86
N LEU A 148 -13.50 -0.71 -6.13
CA LEU A 148 -14.10 0.62 -6.28
C LEU A 148 -14.00 1.41 -4.98
N PHE A 149 -14.31 0.78 -3.84
CA PHE A 149 -14.16 1.40 -2.53
C PHE A 149 -12.71 1.79 -2.25
N ARG A 150 -11.74 0.90 -2.53
CA ARG A 150 -10.30 1.19 -2.37
C ARG A 150 -9.84 2.34 -3.26
N ALA A 151 -10.32 2.42 -4.50
CA ALA A 151 -10.04 3.54 -5.40
C ALA A 151 -10.64 4.85 -4.89
N VAL A 152 -11.89 4.84 -4.44
CA VAL A 152 -12.56 6.02 -3.86
C VAL A 152 -11.91 6.45 -2.54
N ALA A 153 -11.49 5.51 -1.70
CA ALA A 153 -10.78 5.82 -0.46
C ALA A 153 -9.38 6.37 -0.73
N GLY A 154 -8.65 5.77 -1.69
CA GLY A 154 -7.33 6.22 -2.12
C GLY A 154 -7.38 7.61 -2.79
N SER A 155 -8.46 7.93 -3.51
CA SER A 155 -8.62 9.23 -4.15
C SER A 155 -8.92 10.39 -3.19
N ARG A 156 -9.12 10.10 -1.89
CA ARG A 156 -9.28 11.13 -0.85
C ARG A 156 -7.95 11.52 -0.18
N ARG A 157 -6.86 10.83 -0.50
CA ARG A 157 -5.54 11.09 0.08
C ARG A 157 -4.78 12.10 -0.77
N GLU A 158 -4.23 13.10 -0.10
CA GLU A 158 -3.23 13.98 -0.69
C GLU A 158 -1.94 13.20 -0.93
N ARG A 159 -1.43 13.28 -2.16
CA ARG A 159 -0.27 12.50 -2.60
C ARG A 159 0.67 13.40 -3.36
N VAL A 160 1.94 13.38 -2.97
CA VAL A 160 3.02 14.01 -3.72
C VAL A 160 3.40 13.08 -4.86
N THR A 161 3.64 13.65 -6.03
CA THR A 161 4.04 12.90 -7.23
C THR A 161 5.53 13.07 -7.47
N PHE A 162 6.19 11.97 -7.84
CA PHE A 162 7.58 11.92 -8.24
C PHE A 162 7.71 11.33 -9.64
N ALA A 163 8.80 11.65 -10.33
CA ALA A 163 9.18 11.05 -11.60
C ALA A 163 10.70 11.04 -11.72
N PHE A 164 11.22 10.23 -12.65
CA PHE A 164 12.63 10.31 -13.00
C PHE A 164 12.89 11.56 -13.84
N PRO A 165 14.10 12.14 -13.75
CA PRO A 165 14.50 13.28 -14.59
C PRO A 165 14.75 12.87 -16.05
N GLY A 166 14.94 11.58 -16.33
CA GLY A 166 15.16 11.06 -17.68
C GLY A 166 14.50 9.72 -17.97
N ALA A 167 15.12 8.93 -18.85
CA ALA A 167 14.51 7.72 -19.42
C ALA A 167 14.26 6.64 -18.36
N THR A 168 13.11 5.97 -18.43
CA THR A 168 12.77 4.95 -17.43
C THR A 168 13.77 3.78 -17.39
N ASP A 169 14.34 3.38 -18.52
CA ASP A 169 15.28 2.26 -18.54
C ASP A 169 16.61 2.58 -17.87
N GLU A 170 17.12 3.78 -18.10
CA GLU A 170 18.34 4.31 -17.49
C GLU A 170 18.20 4.41 -15.96
N TYR A 171 17.08 4.94 -15.49
CA TYR A 171 16.90 5.23 -14.07
C TYR A 171 16.29 4.07 -13.25
N LEU A 172 15.70 3.07 -13.91
CA LEU A 172 14.97 2.01 -13.21
C LEU A 172 15.28 0.60 -13.73
N THR A 173 14.91 0.26 -14.96
CA THR A 173 14.90 -1.17 -15.34
C THR A 173 16.31 -1.73 -15.47
N ARG A 174 17.24 -1.00 -16.09
CA ARG A 174 18.62 -1.45 -16.25
C ARG A 174 19.35 -1.55 -14.90
N PRO A 175 19.34 -0.53 -14.02
CA PRO A 175 19.93 -0.67 -12.69
C PRO A 175 19.34 -1.82 -11.88
N TRP A 176 18.03 -2.08 -11.99
CA TRP A 176 17.38 -3.18 -11.28
C TRP A 176 17.83 -4.54 -11.82
N ILE A 177 17.91 -4.71 -13.14
CA ILE A 177 18.39 -5.95 -13.75
C ILE A 177 19.85 -6.19 -13.36
N ASP A 178 20.71 -5.18 -13.43
CA ASP A 178 22.12 -5.28 -13.05
C ASP A 178 22.27 -5.65 -11.57
N PHE A 179 21.47 -5.04 -10.70
CA PHE A 179 21.40 -5.38 -9.27
C PHE A 179 21.03 -6.84 -9.01
N LEU A 180 20.10 -7.39 -9.79
CA LEU A 180 19.64 -8.78 -9.66
C LEU A 180 20.66 -9.77 -10.25
N ARG A 181 21.27 -9.44 -11.40
CA ARG A 181 22.36 -10.24 -11.99
C ARG A 181 23.55 -10.35 -11.06
N ALA A 182 23.93 -9.24 -10.42
CA ALA A 182 24.98 -9.23 -9.39
C ALA A 182 24.66 -10.14 -8.18
N ARG A 183 23.40 -10.54 -8.00
CA ARG A 183 22.92 -11.46 -6.97
C ARG A 183 22.60 -12.87 -7.49
N GLY A 184 23.06 -13.19 -8.70
CA GLY A 184 22.93 -14.54 -9.27
C GLY A 184 21.57 -14.86 -9.88
N VAL A 185 20.74 -13.85 -10.18
CA VAL A 185 19.53 -14.06 -10.98
C VAL A 185 19.92 -14.22 -12.44
N GLU A 186 19.49 -15.32 -13.06
CA GLU A 186 19.66 -15.58 -14.48
C GLU A 186 18.55 -14.87 -15.27
N PHE A 187 18.92 -14.28 -16.41
CA PHE A 187 17.97 -13.60 -17.30
C PHE A 187 18.14 -14.10 -18.71
N GLU A 188 17.05 -14.51 -19.33
CA GLU A 188 17.00 -14.95 -20.73
C GLU A 188 15.96 -14.11 -21.47
N ASN A 189 16.32 -13.56 -22.62
CA ASN A 189 15.42 -12.82 -23.50
C ASN A 189 15.15 -13.62 -24.77
N ASN A 190 14.14 -13.21 -25.54
CA ASN A 190 13.66 -13.99 -26.69
C ASN A 190 13.23 -15.43 -26.31
N SER A 191 12.94 -15.67 -25.03
CA SER A 191 12.57 -16.97 -24.46
C SER A 191 11.07 -17.00 -24.21
N ARG A 192 10.28 -16.97 -25.29
CA ARG A 192 8.82 -17.07 -25.19
C ARG A 192 8.44 -18.47 -24.67
N VAL A 193 7.76 -18.50 -23.52
CA VAL A 193 7.20 -19.73 -22.97
C VAL A 193 5.94 -20.11 -23.74
N GLU A 194 5.93 -21.32 -24.29
CA GLU A 194 4.83 -21.86 -25.09
C GLU A 194 3.93 -22.78 -24.28
N LEU A 195 4.50 -23.45 -23.27
CA LEU A 195 3.77 -24.44 -22.46
C LEU A 195 4.37 -24.55 -21.06
N VAL A 196 3.50 -24.76 -20.08
CA VAL A 196 3.86 -25.19 -18.72
C VAL A 196 3.08 -26.46 -18.37
N ALA A 197 3.77 -27.51 -17.94
CA ALA A 197 3.14 -28.79 -17.61
C ALA A 197 3.69 -29.35 -16.29
N PRO A 198 2.90 -30.11 -15.53
CA PRO A 198 3.42 -30.79 -14.34
C PRO A 198 4.50 -31.79 -14.74
N GLU A 199 5.57 -31.88 -13.94
CA GLU A 199 6.63 -32.87 -14.10
C GLU A 199 7.19 -33.27 -12.73
N GLY A 200 6.96 -34.52 -12.31
CA GLY A 200 7.32 -34.98 -10.97
C GLY A 200 6.72 -34.09 -9.88
N ASP A 201 7.57 -33.52 -9.02
CA ASP A 201 7.21 -32.55 -7.98
C ASP A 201 7.29 -31.08 -8.43
N GLY A 202 7.70 -30.83 -9.68
CA GLY A 202 7.87 -29.50 -10.26
C GLY A 202 6.97 -29.23 -11.46
N VAL A 203 7.44 -28.29 -12.30
CA VAL A 203 6.80 -27.82 -13.52
C VAL A 203 7.84 -27.79 -14.63
N ARG A 204 7.52 -28.43 -15.76
CA ARG A 204 8.25 -28.32 -17.01
C ARG A 204 7.81 -27.06 -17.75
N VAL A 205 8.77 -26.23 -18.12
CA VAL A 205 8.60 -25.03 -18.93
C VAL A 205 9.19 -25.30 -20.31
N VAL A 206 8.43 -25.01 -21.36
CA VAL A 206 8.86 -25.23 -22.76
C VAL A 206 8.95 -23.90 -23.49
N THR A 207 10.07 -23.69 -24.17
CA THR A 207 10.35 -22.56 -25.07
C THR A 207 10.82 -23.10 -26.42
N ALA A 208 10.95 -22.23 -27.43
CA ALA A 208 11.53 -22.60 -28.71
C ALA A 208 12.99 -23.11 -28.62
N ALA A 209 13.74 -22.68 -27.59
CA ALA A 209 15.13 -23.09 -27.38
C ALA A 209 15.26 -24.46 -26.70
N GLY A 210 14.20 -24.95 -26.05
CA GLY A 210 14.23 -26.22 -25.34
C GLY A 210 13.22 -26.27 -24.18
N GLN A 211 13.35 -27.31 -23.36
CA GLN A 211 12.50 -27.54 -22.19
C GLN A 211 13.34 -27.69 -20.93
N GLU A 212 12.82 -27.19 -19.81
CA GLU A 212 13.49 -27.23 -18.52
C GLU A 212 12.51 -27.36 -17.36
N SER A 213 12.93 -28.04 -16.29
CA SER A 213 12.12 -28.30 -15.11
C SER A 213 12.49 -27.37 -13.95
N PHE A 214 11.47 -26.81 -13.31
CA PHE A 214 11.57 -25.91 -12.15
C PHE A 214 10.73 -26.43 -10.98
N ASP A 215 11.14 -26.13 -9.75
CA ASP A 215 10.36 -26.49 -8.55
C ASP A 215 9.09 -25.62 -8.45
N ALA A 216 9.18 -24.37 -8.90
CA ALA A 216 8.04 -23.46 -9.00
C ALA A 216 8.18 -22.49 -10.18
N VAL A 217 7.03 -22.04 -10.70
CA VAL A 217 6.91 -21.06 -11.77
C VAL A 217 6.04 -19.90 -11.29
N VAL A 218 6.53 -18.67 -11.43
CA VAL A 218 5.75 -17.45 -11.22
C VAL A 218 5.50 -16.77 -12.55
N PHE A 219 4.27 -16.78 -13.02
CA PHE A 219 3.86 -16.02 -14.18
C PHE A 219 3.62 -14.56 -13.79
N SER A 220 4.35 -13.64 -14.41
CA SER A 220 4.28 -12.20 -14.13
C SER A 220 3.87 -11.34 -15.35
N GLY A 221 3.65 -11.99 -16.49
CA GLY A 221 3.22 -11.35 -17.74
C GLY A 221 1.75 -10.91 -17.73
N PHE A 222 1.25 -10.50 -18.90
CA PHE A 222 -0.13 -10.07 -19.03
C PHE A 222 -1.12 -11.23 -18.89
N VAL A 223 -2.30 -10.93 -18.35
CA VAL A 223 -3.38 -11.91 -18.19
C VAL A 223 -3.73 -12.63 -19.50
N HIS A 224 -3.78 -11.90 -20.62
CA HIS A 224 -4.09 -12.52 -21.91
C HIS A 224 -3.00 -13.51 -22.37
N ASP A 225 -1.76 -13.28 -21.96
CA ASP A 225 -0.64 -14.18 -22.25
C ASP A 225 -0.62 -15.36 -21.28
N ALA A 226 -0.92 -15.14 -19.98
CA ALA A 226 -1.22 -16.23 -19.03
C ALA A 226 -2.32 -17.12 -19.59
N TYR A 227 -3.31 -16.49 -20.21
CA TYR A 227 -4.43 -17.18 -20.77
C TYR A 227 -4.03 -18.05 -21.96
N ARG A 228 -3.35 -17.46 -22.94
CA ARG A 228 -2.82 -18.25 -24.06
C ARG A 228 -1.97 -19.43 -23.58
N LEU A 229 -1.10 -19.19 -22.61
CA LEU A 229 -0.23 -20.20 -22.02
C LEU A 229 -1.02 -21.35 -21.39
N LEU A 230 -2.01 -21.10 -20.52
CA LEU A 230 -2.73 -22.21 -19.89
C LEU A 230 -3.65 -22.95 -20.87
N ASP A 231 -4.19 -22.28 -21.91
CA ASP A 231 -4.96 -22.98 -22.96
C ASP A 231 -4.06 -23.93 -23.74
N GLN A 232 -2.88 -23.46 -24.15
CA GLN A 232 -1.85 -24.29 -24.79
C GLN A 232 -1.38 -25.42 -23.88
N SER A 233 -1.45 -25.23 -22.57
CA SER A 233 -1.11 -26.22 -21.55
C SER A 233 -2.27 -27.16 -21.18
N GLY A 234 -3.45 -26.99 -21.79
CA GLY A 234 -4.63 -27.83 -21.52
C GLY A 234 -5.26 -27.65 -20.13
N ILE A 235 -5.00 -26.53 -19.47
CA ILE A 235 -5.45 -26.25 -18.10
C ILE A 235 -6.79 -25.46 -18.13
N PRO A 236 -7.91 -26.05 -17.67
CA PRO A 236 -9.24 -25.43 -17.78
C PRO A 236 -9.40 -24.23 -16.84
N ARG A 237 -10.13 -23.20 -17.30
CA ARG A 237 -10.39 -21.99 -16.49
C ARG A 237 -11.71 -21.28 -16.83
N PRO A 238 -12.37 -20.64 -15.83
CA PRO A 238 -13.49 -19.75 -16.08
C PRO A 238 -13.00 -18.39 -16.61
N LEU A 239 -13.55 -17.94 -17.74
CA LEU A 239 -13.27 -16.63 -18.32
C LEU A 239 -14.36 -15.61 -17.93
N ASP A 240 -13.94 -14.45 -17.40
CA ASP A 240 -14.76 -13.23 -17.40
C ASP A 240 -13.99 -12.18 -18.22
N CYS A 241 -14.23 -12.17 -19.54
CA CYS A 241 -13.61 -11.20 -20.45
C CYS A 241 -14.26 -9.84 -20.25
N ARG A 242 -13.56 -8.93 -19.57
CA ARG A 242 -14.00 -7.53 -19.40
C ARG A 242 -13.24 -6.58 -20.31
N THR A 243 -13.90 -5.47 -20.65
CA THR A 243 -13.43 -4.48 -21.62
C THR A 243 -12.16 -3.74 -21.13
N HIS A 244 -11.28 -3.39 -22.06
CA HIS A 244 -10.00 -2.72 -21.78
C HIS A 244 -9.92 -1.36 -22.49
N THR A 245 -9.06 -0.47 -21.99
CA THR A 245 -8.86 0.89 -22.53
C THR A 245 -7.62 0.93 -23.40
N HIS A 246 -7.80 1.40 -24.64
CA HIS A 246 -6.68 1.72 -25.52
C HIS A 246 -6.07 3.05 -25.11
N CYS A 247 -4.75 3.10 -24.97
CA CYS A 247 -4.01 4.34 -24.77
C CYS A 247 -2.93 4.50 -25.84
N LYS A 248 -2.37 5.70 -25.93
CA LYS A 248 -1.24 5.96 -26.81
C LYS A 248 -0.20 6.76 -26.06
N ALA A 249 1.05 6.33 -26.14
CA ALA A 249 2.16 6.99 -25.50
C ALA A 249 3.08 7.61 -26.53
N PHE A 250 3.60 8.79 -26.21
CA PHE A 250 4.53 9.54 -27.04
C PHE A 250 5.77 9.83 -26.22
N THR A 251 6.93 9.71 -26.85
CA THR A 251 8.19 10.24 -26.36
C THR A 251 8.68 11.27 -27.37
N ILE A 252 8.80 12.51 -26.92
CA ILE A 252 9.01 13.66 -27.79
C ILE A 252 10.30 14.36 -27.36
N ASP A 253 11.27 14.41 -28.26
CA ASP A 253 12.50 15.20 -28.10
C ASP A 253 12.20 16.62 -28.60
N LEU A 254 12.40 17.60 -27.72
CA LEU A 254 12.04 19.00 -27.94
C LEU A 254 13.18 19.78 -28.58
N ASP A 255 12.84 20.82 -29.34
CA ASP A 255 13.83 21.74 -29.89
C ASP A 255 14.53 22.48 -28.74
N PRO A 256 15.87 22.58 -28.72
CA PRO A 256 16.60 23.27 -27.65
C PRO A 256 16.22 24.75 -27.46
N ARG A 257 15.57 25.37 -28.45
CA ARG A 257 15.10 26.76 -28.39
C ARG A 257 13.77 26.94 -27.65
N GLU A 258 13.10 25.86 -27.27
CA GLU A 258 11.81 25.94 -26.58
C GLU A 258 11.96 26.62 -25.21
N GLU A 259 11.22 27.71 -24.99
CA GLU A 259 11.26 28.47 -23.73
C GLU A 259 10.89 27.61 -22.52
N ILE A 260 9.99 26.64 -22.70
CA ILE A 260 9.56 25.72 -21.64
C ILE A 260 10.70 24.88 -21.07
N LEU A 261 11.84 24.76 -21.77
CA LEU A 261 13.04 24.05 -21.28
C LEU A 261 13.83 24.86 -20.24
N SER A 262 13.60 26.17 -20.11
CA SER A 262 14.15 26.98 -19.02
C SER A 262 13.54 26.67 -17.66
N ALA A 263 12.43 25.92 -17.65
CA ALA A 263 11.76 25.44 -16.45
C ALA A 263 12.68 24.61 -15.55
N GLU A 264 12.75 24.96 -14.27
CA GLU A 264 13.36 24.07 -13.28
C GLU A 264 12.49 22.85 -12.95
N GLY A 265 13.15 21.70 -12.82
CA GLY A 265 12.60 20.44 -12.32
C GLY A 265 11.62 19.74 -13.27
N VAL A 266 11.20 18.54 -12.86
CA VAL A 266 10.22 17.76 -13.61
C VAL A 266 8.82 18.35 -13.43
N ARG A 267 8.10 18.54 -14.54
CA ARG A 267 6.75 19.12 -14.53
C ARG A 267 5.74 18.16 -15.13
N VAL A 268 4.52 18.16 -14.59
CA VAL A 268 3.44 17.28 -15.04
C VAL A 268 2.22 18.12 -15.42
N TYR A 269 1.85 18.07 -16.69
CA TYR A 269 0.67 18.75 -17.23
C TYR A 269 -0.42 17.72 -17.44
N ALA A 270 -1.61 17.96 -16.88
CA ALA A 270 -2.76 17.08 -17.06
C ALA A 270 -3.96 17.87 -17.56
N GLY A 271 -4.44 17.52 -18.75
CA GLY A 271 -5.58 18.17 -19.39
C GLY A 271 -6.14 17.34 -20.54
N ALA A 272 -7.45 17.43 -20.78
CA ALA A 272 -8.13 16.78 -21.91
C ALA A 272 -7.88 15.26 -22.05
N GLY A 273 -7.66 14.54 -20.94
CA GLY A 273 -7.39 13.09 -20.95
C GLY A 273 -5.96 12.70 -21.35
N ILE A 274 -5.07 13.70 -21.44
CA ILE A 274 -3.66 13.58 -21.78
C ILE A 274 -2.84 14.03 -20.56
N THR A 275 -1.87 13.21 -20.17
CA THR A 275 -0.88 13.54 -19.14
C THR A 275 0.49 13.61 -19.78
N THR A 276 1.19 14.73 -19.59
CA THR A 276 2.52 14.98 -20.16
C THR A 276 3.50 15.25 -19.03
N VAL A 277 4.58 14.47 -18.99
CA VAL A 277 5.71 14.66 -18.07
C VAL A 277 6.82 15.33 -18.85
N LEU A 278 7.13 16.58 -18.50
CA LEU A 278 8.23 17.36 -19.05
C LEU A 278 9.50 17.10 -18.23
N GLN A 279 10.58 16.78 -18.93
CA GLN A 279 11.91 16.53 -18.39
C GLN A 279 12.88 17.54 -19.02
N PRO A 280 12.97 18.78 -18.49
CA PRO A 280 13.70 19.87 -19.13
C PRO A 280 15.18 19.59 -19.35
N ALA A 281 15.84 18.95 -18.38
CA ALA A 281 17.26 18.59 -18.44
C ALA A 281 17.58 17.67 -19.63
N GLU A 282 16.67 16.75 -19.94
CA GLU A 282 16.79 15.80 -21.04
C GLU A 282 16.18 16.32 -22.35
N ARG A 283 15.69 17.57 -22.35
CA ARG A 283 15.03 18.22 -23.50
C ARG A 283 13.93 17.37 -24.11
N ARG A 284 13.14 16.70 -23.28
CA ARG A 284 12.10 15.78 -23.75
C ARG A 284 10.85 15.81 -22.89
N CYS A 285 9.78 15.26 -23.44
CA CYS A 285 8.60 14.91 -22.66
C CYS A 285 8.08 13.52 -23.01
N VAL A 286 7.40 12.90 -22.04
CA VAL A 286 6.68 11.66 -22.20
C VAL A 286 5.20 11.94 -21.99
N THR A 287 4.36 11.55 -22.94
CA THR A 287 2.92 11.81 -22.90
C THR A 287 2.17 10.49 -22.92
N LEU A 288 1.17 10.37 -22.05
CA LEU A 288 0.19 9.29 -22.04
C LEU A 288 -1.20 9.85 -22.35
N ALA A 289 -1.73 9.45 -23.50
CA ALA A 289 -3.09 9.71 -23.91
C ALA A 289 -3.96 8.50 -23.53
N ALA A 290 -4.43 8.48 -22.28
CA ALA A 290 -5.24 7.39 -21.74
C ALA A 290 -6.74 7.57 -22.02
N PHE A 291 -7.23 8.82 -22.02
CA PHE A 291 -8.64 9.14 -22.23
C PHE A 291 -8.86 10.38 -23.11
N PRO A 292 -8.07 10.59 -24.19
CA PRO A 292 -8.22 11.77 -25.02
C PRO A 292 -9.53 11.71 -25.83
N ARG A 293 -9.94 12.85 -26.41
CA ARG A 293 -11.05 12.87 -27.38
C ARG A 293 -10.72 12.12 -28.68
N SER A 294 -9.44 12.05 -29.03
CA SER A 294 -8.90 11.32 -30.17
C SER A 294 -7.52 10.77 -29.83
N THR A 295 -7.19 9.61 -30.37
CA THR A 295 -5.85 8.98 -30.27
C THR A 295 -5.04 9.14 -31.57
N GLU A 296 -5.52 9.95 -32.52
CA GLU A 296 -4.75 10.31 -33.72
C GLU A 296 -3.51 11.11 -33.33
N ASP A 297 -2.39 10.84 -34.01
CA ASP A 297 -1.10 11.47 -33.69
C ASP A 297 -1.16 12.99 -33.76
N ALA A 298 -1.73 13.52 -34.85
CA ALA A 298 -1.88 14.96 -35.03
C ALA A 298 -2.67 15.62 -33.90
N PHE A 299 -3.75 14.99 -33.44
CA PHE A 299 -4.55 15.51 -32.32
C PHE A 299 -3.75 15.52 -31.01
N VAL A 300 -3.10 14.40 -30.66
CA VAL A 300 -2.35 14.32 -29.40
C VAL A 300 -1.16 15.28 -29.42
N LEU A 301 -0.45 15.38 -30.54
CA LEU A 301 0.68 16.31 -30.69
C LEU A 301 0.23 17.78 -30.63
N ASP A 302 -0.90 18.14 -31.23
CA ASP A 302 -1.49 19.47 -31.08
C ASP A 302 -1.83 19.79 -29.62
N GLN A 303 -2.41 18.84 -28.90
CA GLN A 303 -2.68 19.01 -27.47
C GLN A 303 -1.39 19.16 -26.66
N VAL A 304 -0.34 18.38 -26.94
CA VAL A 304 0.96 18.54 -26.27
C VAL A 304 1.59 19.90 -26.58
N ARG A 305 1.53 20.35 -27.84
CA ARG A 305 1.98 21.68 -28.26
C ARG A 305 1.28 22.78 -27.48
N GLY A 306 -0.04 22.71 -27.37
CA GLY A 306 -0.83 23.65 -26.57
C GLY A 306 -0.57 23.56 -25.07
N GLN A 307 -0.35 22.35 -24.53
CA GLN A 307 -0.06 22.15 -23.11
C GLN A 307 1.27 22.78 -22.67
N LEU A 308 2.30 22.63 -23.51
CA LEU A 308 3.65 23.05 -23.19
C LEU A 308 4.02 24.41 -23.80
N GLY A 309 3.16 24.99 -24.65
CA GLY A 309 3.43 26.25 -25.34
C GLY A 309 4.55 26.14 -26.37
N LEU A 310 4.66 25.00 -27.08
CA LEU A 310 5.79 24.77 -27.99
C LEU A 310 5.73 25.67 -29.23
N ALA A 311 6.78 26.46 -29.42
CA ALA A 311 6.93 27.38 -30.55
C ALA A 311 7.54 26.68 -31.78
N HIS A 312 8.36 25.67 -31.56
CA HIS A 312 9.10 24.95 -32.59
C HIS A 312 8.53 23.56 -32.84
N ASN A 313 8.97 22.92 -33.92
CA ASN A 313 8.61 21.53 -34.18
C ASN A 313 9.53 20.62 -33.35
N PRO A 314 9.01 19.50 -32.82
CA PRO A 314 9.84 18.52 -32.14
C PRO A 314 10.99 18.01 -33.02
N VAL A 315 12.13 17.75 -32.40
CA VAL A 315 13.31 17.14 -33.06
C VAL A 315 12.99 15.70 -33.46
N ARG A 316 12.31 14.97 -32.57
CA ARG A 316 11.92 13.58 -32.81
C ARG A 316 10.66 13.24 -32.04
N VAL A 317 9.78 12.48 -32.69
CA VAL A 317 8.57 11.93 -32.08
C VAL A 317 8.62 10.41 -32.22
N ARG A 318 8.52 9.71 -31.09
CA ARG A 318 8.39 8.25 -31.03
C ARG A 318 7.06 7.91 -30.37
N THR A 319 6.40 6.87 -30.87
CA THR A 319 5.03 6.57 -30.47
C THR A 319 4.84 5.08 -30.22
N ARG A 320 4.15 4.75 -29.12
CA ARG A 320 3.69 3.40 -28.82
C ARG A 320 2.18 3.40 -28.68
N SER A 321 1.53 2.63 -29.54
CA SER A 321 0.08 2.43 -29.48
C SER A 321 -0.23 1.16 -28.71
N ASN A 322 -1.23 1.23 -27.86
CA ASN A 322 -1.72 0.10 -27.09
C ASN A 322 -3.02 -0.39 -27.75
N LEU A 323 -2.87 -1.29 -28.71
CA LEU A 323 -3.94 -1.69 -29.62
C LEU A 323 -4.52 -3.06 -29.28
N ALA A 324 -3.74 -3.92 -28.63
CA ALA A 324 -4.20 -5.24 -28.22
C ALA A 324 -4.63 -5.29 -26.73
N PRO A 325 -5.56 -6.19 -26.36
CA PRO A 325 -5.97 -6.39 -24.97
C PRO A 325 -4.80 -6.69 -24.02
N SER A 326 -3.78 -7.41 -24.49
CA SER A 326 -2.54 -7.71 -23.75
C SER A 326 -1.66 -6.49 -23.50
N GLU A 327 -1.99 -5.35 -24.08
CA GLU A 327 -1.23 -4.13 -23.91
C GLU A 327 -1.93 -3.17 -22.95
N ALA A 328 -3.22 -3.37 -22.71
CA ALA A 328 -4.12 -2.39 -22.13
C ALA A 328 -3.86 -2.08 -20.65
N VAL A 329 -4.24 -0.87 -20.25
CA VAL A 329 -4.21 -0.44 -18.85
C VAL A 329 -5.49 -0.92 -18.17
N PHE A 330 -5.35 -1.79 -17.17
CA PHE A 330 -6.48 -2.37 -16.46
C PHE A 330 -6.98 -1.52 -15.29
N VAL A 331 -8.30 -1.55 -15.09
CA VAL A 331 -9.00 -0.87 -14.00
C VAL A 331 -9.61 -1.91 -13.06
N GLY A 332 -9.07 -2.02 -11.84
CA GLY A 332 -9.49 -3.04 -10.86
C GLY A 332 -8.72 -4.36 -10.94
N GLU A 333 -9.15 -5.33 -10.13
CA GLU A 333 -8.70 -6.72 -10.16
C GLU A 333 -9.36 -7.42 -11.36
N TYR A 334 -8.55 -8.00 -12.24
CA TYR A 334 -9.02 -8.62 -13.49
C TYR A 334 -9.14 -10.14 -13.36
N VAL A 335 -8.29 -10.76 -12.54
CA VAL A 335 -8.34 -12.21 -12.27
C VAL A 335 -8.15 -12.52 -10.81
N ASP A 336 -8.83 -13.57 -10.35
CA ASP A 336 -8.55 -14.23 -9.07
C ASP A 336 -7.35 -15.19 -9.25
N PRO A 337 -6.14 -14.84 -8.76
CA PRO A 337 -4.96 -15.67 -8.97
C PRO A 337 -5.14 -17.06 -8.33
N VAL A 338 -5.83 -17.18 -7.20
CA VAL A 338 -5.97 -18.47 -6.49
C VAL A 338 -6.70 -19.51 -7.35
N ARG A 339 -7.67 -19.07 -8.16
CA ARG A 339 -8.37 -19.95 -9.11
C ARG A 339 -7.49 -20.39 -10.29
N LEU A 340 -6.58 -19.52 -10.75
CA LEU A 340 -5.63 -19.89 -11.80
C LEU A 340 -4.55 -20.85 -11.30
N GLU A 341 -4.23 -20.77 -9.99
CA GLU A 341 -3.20 -21.60 -9.35
C GLU A 341 -3.69 -23.02 -9.03
N GLU A 342 -5.00 -23.24 -8.83
CA GLU A 342 -5.61 -24.54 -8.46
C GLU A 342 -5.09 -25.76 -9.27
N PRO A 343 -5.03 -25.72 -10.61
CA PRO A 343 -4.62 -26.88 -11.42
C PRO A 343 -3.17 -27.32 -11.20
N LEU A 344 -2.31 -26.43 -10.72
CA LEU A 344 -0.89 -26.67 -10.41
C LEU A 344 -0.53 -26.08 -9.04
N ARG A 345 -1.43 -26.27 -8.06
CA ARG A 345 -1.29 -25.69 -6.72
C ARG A 345 0.06 -26.05 -6.10
N GLY A 346 0.71 -25.05 -5.54
CA GLY A 346 2.04 -25.20 -4.94
C GLY A 346 3.19 -25.19 -5.95
N ARG A 347 2.91 -25.06 -7.25
CA ARG A 347 3.93 -25.11 -8.31
C ARG A 347 3.82 -24.00 -9.33
N LEU A 348 2.61 -23.50 -9.62
CA LEU A 348 2.38 -22.34 -10.49
C LEU A 348 1.73 -21.21 -9.69
N TYR A 349 2.24 -19.99 -9.88
CA TYR A 349 1.78 -18.78 -9.21
C TYR A 349 1.60 -17.62 -10.20
N PHE A 350 0.71 -16.68 -9.87
CA PHE A 350 0.45 -15.50 -10.71
C PHE A 350 0.68 -14.18 -9.96
N ALA A 351 1.65 -13.39 -10.42
CA ALA A 351 1.96 -12.03 -9.94
C ALA A 351 1.60 -10.99 -11.02
N GLY A 352 1.26 -9.77 -10.60
CA GLY A 352 0.95 -8.69 -11.54
C GLY A 352 -0.13 -7.74 -11.04
N SER A 353 -0.14 -6.55 -11.61
CA SER A 353 -1.17 -5.53 -11.35
C SER A 353 -2.59 -5.99 -11.73
N GLY A 354 -2.72 -6.93 -12.67
CA GLY A 354 -4.00 -7.55 -13.05
C GLY A 354 -4.58 -8.50 -12.00
N THR A 355 -3.78 -8.99 -11.05
CA THR A 355 -4.23 -9.87 -9.94
C THR A 355 -4.32 -9.14 -8.60
N SER A 356 -3.62 -8.00 -8.45
CA SER A 356 -3.71 -7.12 -7.28
C SER A 356 -3.55 -5.66 -7.69
N ASN A 357 -4.66 -4.97 -7.96
CA ASN A 357 -4.60 -3.57 -8.36
C ASN A 357 -4.58 -2.65 -7.12
N SER A 358 -3.58 -1.78 -7.02
CA SER A 358 -3.59 -0.63 -6.12
C SER A 358 -3.74 0.63 -6.96
N TYR A 359 -4.87 1.31 -6.76
CA TYR A 359 -5.20 2.57 -7.39
C TYR A 359 -4.06 3.62 -7.30
N PRO A 360 -3.81 4.43 -8.36
CA PRO A 360 -4.67 4.60 -9.52
C PRO A 360 -4.18 3.89 -10.78
N LEU A 361 -4.92 2.84 -11.17
CA LEU A 361 -4.71 2.08 -12.40
C LEU A 361 -3.42 1.25 -12.34
N ASP A 362 -3.32 0.23 -13.18
CA ASP A 362 -2.13 -0.62 -13.40
C ASP A 362 -0.79 0.03 -12.97
N SER A 363 -0.40 -0.19 -11.70
CA SER A 363 0.69 0.55 -11.05
C SER A 363 1.83 -0.37 -10.66
N GLY A 364 3.04 0.19 -10.64
CA GLY A 364 4.23 -0.51 -10.14
C GLY A 364 4.07 -0.95 -8.68
N GLU A 365 3.35 -0.18 -7.86
CA GLU A 365 3.02 -0.57 -6.48
C GLU A 365 2.17 -1.84 -6.42
N GLY A 366 1.15 -1.95 -7.28
CA GLY A 366 0.29 -3.15 -7.34
C GLY A 366 1.06 -4.37 -7.83
N ALA A 367 1.95 -4.17 -8.81
CA ALA A 367 2.87 -5.19 -9.31
C ALA A 367 3.85 -5.67 -8.22
N CYS A 368 4.45 -4.76 -7.44
CA CYS A 368 5.36 -5.13 -6.35
C CYS A 368 4.62 -5.75 -5.15
N ARG A 369 3.41 -5.30 -4.83
CA ARG A 369 2.60 -5.89 -3.77
C ARG A 369 2.15 -7.32 -4.12
N SER A 370 1.66 -7.55 -5.34
CA SER A 370 1.31 -8.90 -5.79
C SER A 370 2.53 -9.84 -5.79
N ALA A 371 3.69 -9.37 -6.24
CA ALA A 371 4.94 -10.13 -6.16
C ALA A 371 5.28 -10.51 -4.70
N PHE A 372 5.16 -9.57 -3.76
CA PHE A 372 5.39 -9.83 -2.33
C PHE A 372 4.42 -10.88 -1.77
N GLU A 373 3.14 -10.79 -2.13
CA GLU A 373 2.11 -11.76 -1.72
C GLU A 373 2.38 -13.16 -2.29
N VAL A 374 2.77 -13.25 -3.57
CA VAL A 374 3.12 -14.50 -4.25
C VAL A 374 4.34 -15.14 -3.59
N VAL A 375 5.43 -14.40 -3.36
CA VAL A 375 6.61 -14.94 -2.68
C VAL A 375 6.26 -15.40 -1.26
N GLY A 376 5.32 -14.74 -0.60
CA GLY A 376 4.79 -15.19 0.69
C GLY A 376 4.01 -16.51 0.63
N ARG A 377 3.28 -16.80 -0.46
CA ARG A 377 2.61 -18.10 -0.68
C ARG A 377 3.64 -19.18 -1.05
N LEU A 378 4.55 -18.84 -1.95
CA LEU A 378 5.63 -19.71 -2.39
C LEU A 378 6.50 -20.14 -1.18
N ALA A 379 6.81 -19.23 -0.26
CA ALA A 379 7.47 -19.53 1.02
C ALA A 379 6.67 -20.46 1.97
N ALA A 380 5.33 -20.45 1.87
CA ALA A 380 4.48 -21.31 2.69
C ALA A 380 4.41 -22.74 2.13
N ASP A 381 4.42 -22.87 0.80
CA ASP A 381 4.40 -24.16 0.12
C ASP A 381 5.80 -24.81 0.08
N HIS A 382 6.85 -23.99 0.08
CA HIS A 382 8.25 -24.42 -0.03
C HIS A 382 9.09 -23.91 1.16
N PRO A 383 9.28 -24.72 2.22
CA PRO A 383 9.95 -24.31 3.46
C PRO A 383 11.41 -23.85 3.29
N ALA A 384 12.07 -24.22 2.19
CA ALA A 384 13.38 -23.70 1.82
C ALA A 384 13.35 -22.17 1.68
N ILE A 385 12.23 -21.62 1.21
CA ILE A 385 12.10 -20.18 0.99
C ILE A 385 11.69 -19.51 2.29
N ARG A 386 12.69 -18.98 3.00
CA ARG A 386 12.45 -18.15 4.18
C ARG A 386 11.73 -16.85 3.79
N ARG A 387 10.60 -16.57 4.44
CA ARG A 387 9.85 -15.33 4.23
C ARG A 387 10.67 -14.12 4.69
N ARG A 388 10.79 -13.08 3.84
CA ARG A 388 11.36 -11.79 4.25
C ARG A 388 10.45 -11.20 5.34
N SER A 389 10.96 -11.02 6.56
CA SER A 389 10.16 -10.65 7.74
C SER A 389 9.65 -9.20 7.69
N SER A 390 10.31 -8.31 6.94
CA SER A 390 9.85 -6.93 6.71
C SER A 390 10.50 -6.30 5.45
N LEU A 391 9.91 -5.21 4.96
CA LEU A 391 10.40 -4.44 3.79
C LEU A 391 11.60 -3.50 4.08
N GLY A 392 12.34 -3.67 5.19
CA GLY A 392 13.58 -2.90 5.43
C GLY A 392 13.46 -1.36 5.42
N LEU A 393 12.28 -0.80 5.66
CA LEU A 393 12.03 0.65 5.55
C LEU A 393 12.59 1.44 6.76
N PRO A 394 13.37 2.52 6.56
CA PRO A 394 13.50 3.58 7.55
C PRO A 394 12.11 4.22 7.78
N SER A 395 11.80 4.50 9.04
CA SER A 395 10.57 5.19 9.45
C SER A 395 10.53 6.59 8.82
N ALA A 396 9.71 6.75 7.78
CA ALA A 396 9.35 8.04 7.21
C ALA A 396 7.82 8.17 7.25
N ALA A 397 7.37 8.97 8.21
CA ALA A 397 6.08 9.65 8.31
C ALA A 397 4.83 8.89 7.80
N GLY A 398 4.17 8.25 8.77
CA GLY A 398 2.70 8.15 8.90
C GLY A 398 1.89 7.75 7.68
N HIS A 399 1.51 6.47 7.59
CA HIS A 399 0.13 5.97 7.43
C HIS A 399 0.11 4.43 7.24
N PRO A 400 -1.04 3.76 7.51
CA PRO A 400 -1.12 2.38 7.99
C PRO A 400 -0.57 1.31 7.05
N ARG A 401 0.27 0.40 7.58
CA ARG A 401 0.52 -0.90 6.96
C ARG A 401 -0.60 -1.89 7.32
N PRO A 402 -1.17 -2.64 6.38
CA PRO A 402 -1.98 -3.82 6.69
C PRO A 402 -1.05 -4.97 7.07
N GLY A 403 -0.48 -4.92 8.26
CA GLY A 403 0.20 -6.05 8.89
C GLY A 403 -0.73 -6.67 9.92
N ALA A 404 -1.59 -7.60 9.50
CA ALA A 404 -2.22 -8.47 10.48
C ALA A 404 -1.10 -9.23 11.20
N SER A 405 -0.97 -9.03 12.51
CA SER A 405 -0.31 -10.02 13.36
C SER A 405 -1.03 -11.33 13.07
N ARG A 406 -0.42 -12.23 12.30
CA ARG A 406 -1.00 -13.55 12.12
C ARG A 406 -1.09 -14.15 13.53
N PRO A 407 -2.23 -14.73 13.92
CA PRO A 407 -2.29 -15.52 15.14
C PRO A 407 -1.14 -16.52 15.11
N HIS A 408 -0.53 -16.76 16.26
CA HIS A 408 0.48 -17.81 16.42
C HIS A 408 -0.03 -19.10 15.74
N PRO A 409 0.81 -19.88 15.03
CA PRO A 409 0.35 -21.08 14.31
C PRO A 409 -0.39 -22.10 15.19
N ASN A 410 -0.21 -22.03 16.52
CA ASN A 410 -0.93 -22.83 17.51
C ASN A 410 -2.09 -22.10 18.22
N ALA A 411 -2.50 -20.92 17.76
CA ALA A 411 -3.62 -20.18 18.32
C ALA A 411 -4.95 -20.85 17.91
N PRO A 412 -5.82 -21.26 18.85
CA PRO A 412 -7.16 -21.75 18.52
C PRO A 412 -7.90 -20.79 17.59
N ALA A 413 -8.48 -21.34 16.52
CA ALA A 413 -9.25 -20.57 15.57
C ALA A 413 -10.42 -19.89 16.28
N ARG A 414 -10.48 -18.55 16.22
CA ARG A 414 -11.62 -17.81 16.78
C ARG A 414 -12.93 -18.27 16.14
N PRO A 415 -14.00 -18.45 16.94
CA PRO A 415 -15.33 -18.75 16.42
C PRO A 415 -15.71 -17.77 15.29
N ARG A 416 -16.39 -18.26 14.24
CA ARG A 416 -16.79 -17.42 13.08
C ARG A 416 -17.56 -16.17 13.53
N LEU A 417 -18.41 -16.29 14.54
CA LEU A 417 -19.19 -15.20 15.10
C LEU A 417 -18.32 -14.08 15.70
N ASP A 418 -17.25 -14.44 16.42
CA ASP A 418 -16.31 -13.47 17.03
C ASP A 418 -15.63 -12.61 15.96
N ARG A 419 -15.13 -13.24 14.88
CA ARG A 419 -14.53 -12.52 13.74
C ARG A 419 -15.51 -11.58 13.05
N VAL A 420 -16.76 -12.01 12.87
CA VAL A 420 -17.80 -11.18 12.24
C VAL A 420 -18.13 -9.98 13.14
N LEU A 421 -18.27 -10.19 14.44
CA LEU A 421 -18.57 -9.13 15.40
C LEU A 421 -17.40 -8.15 15.56
N TRP A 422 -16.16 -8.63 15.58
CA TRP A 422 -14.97 -7.76 15.58
C TRP A 422 -14.87 -6.93 14.28
N SER A 423 -15.18 -7.55 13.14
CA SER A 423 -15.25 -6.85 11.85
C SER A 423 -16.37 -5.79 11.84
N ALA A 424 -17.51 -6.06 12.47
CA ALA A 424 -18.58 -5.09 12.62
C ALA A 424 -18.18 -3.93 13.56
N ALA A 425 -17.57 -4.25 14.70
CA ALA A 425 -17.09 -3.26 15.68
C ALA A 425 -16.03 -2.33 15.08
N THR A 426 -15.09 -2.87 14.30
CA THR A 426 -14.05 -2.08 13.62
C THR A 426 -14.61 -1.21 12.48
N ARG A 427 -15.67 -1.64 11.79
CA ARG A 427 -16.41 -0.79 10.85
C ARG A 427 -17.18 0.33 11.56
N ALA A 428 -17.85 0.02 12.66
CA ALA A 428 -18.58 1.00 13.45
C ALA A 428 -17.63 2.05 14.06
N ALA A 429 -16.50 1.62 14.63
CA ALA A 429 -15.47 2.51 15.15
C ALA A 429 -14.91 3.44 14.06
N ALA A 430 -14.62 2.91 12.86
CA ALA A 430 -14.18 3.73 11.73
C ALA A 430 -15.24 4.76 11.27
N ALA A 431 -16.52 4.37 11.26
CA ALA A 431 -17.61 5.29 10.93
C ALA A 431 -17.74 6.41 11.99
N VAL A 432 -17.78 6.05 13.28
CA VAL A 432 -17.87 7.02 14.38
C VAL A 432 -16.67 7.97 14.39
N THR A 433 -15.46 7.44 14.22
CA THR A 433 -14.24 8.25 14.23
C THR A 433 -14.15 9.19 13.04
N SER A 434 -14.48 8.73 11.83
CA SER A 434 -14.48 9.57 10.62
C SER A 434 -15.54 10.67 10.62
N LEU A 435 -16.66 10.45 11.33
CA LEU A 435 -17.72 11.46 11.48
C LEU A 435 -17.40 12.52 12.55
N ALA A 436 -16.62 12.17 13.58
CA ALA A 436 -16.45 13.01 14.76
C ALA A 436 -15.04 13.60 14.93
N SER A 437 -14.04 13.10 14.18
CA SER A 437 -12.64 13.51 14.35
C SER A 437 -11.81 13.32 13.09
N GLU A 438 -10.66 13.98 13.05
CA GLU A 438 -9.57 13.66 12.12
C GLU A 438 -8.56 12.78 12.87
N VAL A 439 -8.56 11.47 12.60
CA VAL A 439 -7.62 10.54 13.26
C VAL A 439 -6.32 10.44 12.48
N VAL A 440 -5.20 10.69 13.14
CA VAL A 440 -3.84 10.56 12.61
C VAL A 440 -3.09 9.51 13.42
N PHE A 441 -2.44 8.58 12.73
CA PHE A 441 -1.53 7.61 13.35
C PHE A 441 -0.09 8.11 13.30
N ASP A 442 0.58 8.08 14.44
CA ASP A 442 2.00 8.38 14.62
C ASP A 442 2.74 7.10 15.00
N ASP A 443 3.28 6.43 13.98
CA ASP A 443 3.94 5.12 14.08
C ASP A 443 5.47 5.26 14.09
N ALA A 444 6.02 6.44 14.39
CA ALA A 444 7.45 6.72 14.24
C ALA A 444 8.35 5.69 14.96
N ASP A 445 7.89 5.24 16.13
CA ASP A 445 8.57 4.30 17.02
C ASP A 445 7.92 2.90 17.09
N HIS A 446 6.93 2.61 16.24
CA HIS A 446 6.26 1.32 16.27
C HIS A 446 7.13 0.21 15.68
N VAL A 447 7.38 -0.83 16.48
CA VAL A 447 8.02 -2.08 16.03
C VAL A 447 6.95 -3.20 16.02
N PRO A 448 6.75 -3.90 14.88
CA PRO A 448 5.82 -5.02 14.82
C PRO A 448 6.17 -6.11 15.83
N VAL A 449 5.16 -6.64 16.52
CA VAL A 449 5.30 -7.77 17.44
C VAL A 449 4.83 -9.05 16.75
N GLU A 450 5.68 -10.08 16.75
CA GLU A 450 5.28 -11.43 16.35
C GLU A 450 4.58 -12.13 17.50
N GLY A 451 3.36 -12.61 17.28
CA GLY A 451 2.57 -13.33 18.29
C GLY A 451 1.76 -12.44 19.24
N PRO A 452 1.25 -13.00 20.35
CA PRO A 452 0.43 -12.27 21.31
C PRO A 452 1.21 -11.18 22.06
N ALA A 453 0.53 -10.08 22.41
CA ALA A 453 1.09 -9.00 23.21
C ALA A 453 0.05 -8.44 24.19
N VAL A 454 0.53 -7.68 25.18
CA VAL A 454 -0.32 -6.88 26.07
C VAL A 454 -0.31 -5.43 25.58
N TYR A 455 -1.43 -4.97 25.02
CA TYR A 455 -1.60 -3.58 24.60
C TYR A 455 -2.07 -2.73 25.78
N VAL A 456 -1.37 -1.65 26.08
CA VAL A 456 -1.72 -0.74 27.17
C VAL A 456 -2.00 0.64 26.58
N ALA A 457 -3.23 1.13 26.73
CA ALA A 457 -3.67 2.40 26.18
C ALA A 457 -4.12 3.37 27.28
N ASN A 458 -3.80 4.65 27.18
CA ASN A 458 -4.30 5.67 28.11
C ASN A 458 -5.85 5.79 28.08
N HIS A 459 -6.45 6.29 29.16
CA HIS A 459 -7.90 6.47 29.25
C HIS A 459 -8.34 7.86 29.73
N ARG A 460 -8.56 8.76 28.78
CA ARG A 460 -8.92 10.18 28.93
C ARG A 460 -10.33 10.54 28.48
N SER A 461 -11.01 9.66 27.74
CA SER A 461 -12.28 9.94 27.07
C SER A 461 -13.08 8.67 26.79
N LEU A 462 -14.41 8.81 26.62
CA LEU A 462 -15.22 7.72 26.06
C LEU A 462 -14.84 7.43 24.60
N PHE A 463 -14.24 8.41 23.91
CA PHE A 463 -13.75 8.26 22.55
C PHE A 463 -12.48 7.41 22.44
N ASP A 464 -11.79 7.10 23.54
CA ASP A 464 -10.62 6.22 23.51
C ASP A 464 -11.00 4.79 23.10
N VAL A 465 -12.23 4.36 23.36
CA VAL A 465 -12.70 3.03 22.98
C VAL A 465 -12.76 2.88 21.44
N PRO A 466 -13.49 3.72 20.69
CA PRO A 466 -13.45 3.65 19.22
C PRO A 466 -12.07 3.99 18.65
N ALA A 467 -11.31 4.91 19.26
CA ALA A 467 -9.93 5.19 18.84
C ALA A 467 -9.01 3.96 18.99
N GLY A 468 -9.09 3.26 20.13
CA GLY A 468 -8.33 2.03 20.40
C GLY A 468 -8.73 0.89 19.48
N VAL A 469 -10.03 0.71 19.20
CA VAL A 469 -10.48 -0.29 18.19
C VAL A 469 -9.93 0.03 16.80
N LEU A 470 -9.86 1.31 16.43
CA LEU A 470 -9.23 1.73 15.19
C LEU A 470 -7.71 1.49 15.21
N ALA A 471 -7.05 1.71 16.35
CA ALA A 471 -5.63 1.40 16.55
C ALA A 471 -5.36 -0.10 16.41
N PHE A 472 -6.19 -0.97 16.97
CA PHE A 472 -6.04 -2.42 16.81
C PHE A 472 -6.27 -2.86 15.36
N ARG A 473 -7.24 -2.26 14.67
CA ARG A 473 -7.42 -2.47 13.23
C ARG A 473 -6.19 -2.03 12.43
N HIS A 474 -5.61 -0.88 12.78
CA HIS A 474 -4.40 -0.32 12.17
C HIS A 474 -3.20 -1.25 12.36
N LEU A 475 -3.03 -1.75 13.58
CA LEU A 475 -2.00 -2.74 13.95
C LEU A 475 -2.32 -4.16 13.47
N GLY A 476 -3.47 -4.38 12.84
CA GLY A 476 -3.91 -5.69 12.36
C GLY A 476 -4.11 -6.74 13.46
N VAL A 477 -4.36 -6.29 14.69
CA VAL A 477 -4.55 -7.12 15.88
C VAL A 477 -6.01 -7.11 16.33
N SER A 478 -6.41 -8.11 17.11
CA SER A 478 -7.78 -8.22 17.62
C SER A 478 -7.80 -8.57 19.11
N PRO A 479 -7.22 -7.74 20.00
CA PRO A 479 -7.02 -8.12 21.39
C PRO A 479 -8.35 -8.32 22.15
N ARG A 480 -8.31 -9.13 23.21
CA ARG A 480 -9.37 -9.24 24.20
C ARG A 480 -9.37 -7.97 25.04
N LEU A 481 -10.44 -7.18 24.92
CA LEU A 481 -10.57 -5.90 25.62
C LEU A 481 -10.90 -6.17 27.09
N VAL A 482 -10.12 -5.61 28.02
CA VAL A 482 -10.46 -5.59 29.43
C VAL A 482 -11.47 -4.47 29.68
N VAL A 483 -12.69 -4.81 30.09
CA VAL A 483 -13.80 -3.87 30.25
C VAL A 483 -14.40 -4.00 31.65
N ALA A 484 -14.80 -2.89 32.29
CA ALA A 484 -15.38 -2.93 33.62
C ALA A 484 -16.61 -3.86 33.69
N ARG A 485 -16.66 -4.73 34.71
CA ARG A 485 -17.71 -5.77 34.86
C ARG A 485 -19.14 -5.24 34.68
N LYS A 486 -19.43 -4.06 35.23
CA LYS A 486 -20.76 -3.42 35.13
C LYS A 486 -21.31 -3.27 33.70
N TYR A 487 -20.46 -3.25 32.68
CA TYR A 487 -20.91 -3.16 31.29
C TYR A 487 -21.37 -4.50 30.70
N PHE A 488 -20.90 -5.62 31.26
CA PHE A 488 -21.35 -6.96 30.87
C PHE A 488 -22.81 -7.20 31.27
N ASP A 489 -23.30 -6.49 32.28
CA ASP A 489 -24.67 -6.63 32.76
C ASP A 489 -25.66 -5.69 32.01
N LYS A 490 -25.16 -4.85 31.08
CA LYS A 490 -25.98 -3.91 30.29
C LYS A 490 -26.57 -4.54 29.02
N GLY A 491 -27.59 -5.39 29.17
CA GLY A 491 -28.49 -5.80 28.07
C GLY A 491 -27.78 -6.25 26.77
N PRO A 492 -28.18 -5.76 25.58
CA PRO A 492 -27.53 -6.09 24.30
C PRO A 492 -26.03 -5.78 24.25
N PHE A 493 -25.59 -4.67 24.88
CA PHE A 493 -24.18 -4.29 24.90
C PHE A 493 -23.32 -5.32 25.64
N GLY A 494 -23.80 -5.80 26.78
CA GLY A 494 -23.14 -6.87 27.53
C GLY A 494 -23.07 -8.20 26.76
N ARG A 495 -24.07 -8.52 25.95
CA ARG A 495 -24.05 -9.70 25.05
C ARG A 495 -22.97 -9.57 23.98
N VAL A 496 -22.81 -8.37 23.39
CA VAL A 496 -21.75 -8.11 22.40
C VAL A 496 -20.37 -8.24 23.04
N LEU A 497 -20.16 -7.67 24.23
CA LEU A 497 -18.88 -7.78 24.95
C LEU A 497 -18.49 -9.25 25.21
N ARG A 498 -19.43 -10.10 25.64
CA ARG A 498 -19.18 -11.54 25.79
C ARG A 498 -18.86 -12.21 24.46
N ALA A 499 -19.59 -11.87 23.40
CA ALA A 499 -19.46 -12.51 22.10
C ALA A 499 -18.14 -12.16 21.37
N ILE A 500 -17.55 -10.99 21.65
CA ILE A 500 -16.20 -10.61 21.18
C ILE A 500 -15.08 -11.09 22.13
N GLY A 501 -15.43 -11.83 23.19
CA GLY A 501 -14.50 -12.33 24.20
C GLY A 501 -13.87 -11.27 25.09
N ALA A 502 -14.50 -10.11 25.29
CA ALA A 502 -14.01 -9.11 26.24
C ALA A 502 -13.87 -9.72 27.65
N LEU A 503 -12.83 -9.31 28.38
CA LEU A 503 -12.53 -9.79 29.73
C LEU A 503 -13.12 -8.83 30.77
N PRO A 504 -13.91 -9.30 31.75
CA PRO A 504 -14.42 -8.45 32.81
C PRO A 504 -13.30 -8.05 33.79
N ALA A 505 -13.14 -6.74 34.01
CA ALA A 505 -12.29 -6.21 35.06
C ALA A 505 -12.97 -6.38 36.43
N LEU A 506 -12.39 -7.22 37.29
CA LEU A 506 -12.83 -7.51 38.65
C LEU A 506 -11.84 -6.86 39.61
N ARG A 507 -12.23 -5.74 40.21
CA ARG A 507 -11.36 -5.01 41.15
C ARG A 507 -11.25 -5.80 42.47
N GLY A 508 -10.05 -5.85 43.04
CA GLY A 508 -9.80 -6.54 44.31
C GLY A 508 -9.61 -8.07 44.19
N SER A 509 -9.46 -8.62 42.98
CA SER A 509 -9.08 -10.02 42.77
C SER A 509 -8.12 -10.18 41.60
N ASP A 510 -7.33 -11.26 41.63
CA ASP A 510 -6.41 -11.60 40.53
C ASP A 510 -7.13 -12.23 39.32
N ALA A 511 -8.45 -12.36 39.35
CA ALA A 511 -9.24 -13.03 38.32
C ALA A 511 -9.06 -12.39 36.92
N THR A 512 -8.89 -11.07 36.84
CA THR A 512 -8.61 -10.39 35.57
C THR A 512 -7.21 -10.69 35.04
N ILE A 513 -6.22 -10.82 35.93
CA ILE A 513 -4.85 -11.21 35.55
C ILE A 513 -4.86 -12.66 35.07
N THR A 514 -5.47 -13.57 35.82
CA THR A 514 -5.60 -14.99 35.45
C THR A 514 -6.29 -15.17 34.10
N ALA A 515 -7.38 -14.43 33.84
CA ALA A 515 -8.07 -14.47 32.56
C ALA A 515 -7.22 -13.91 31.41
N GLY A 516 -6.45 -12.85 31.66
CA GLY A 516 -5.51 -12.29 30.68
C GLY A 516 -4.37 -13.26 30.33
N VAL A 517 -3.78 -13.91 31.34
CA VAL A 517 -2.76 -14.95 31.15
C VAL A 517 -3.31 -16.13 30.34
N ALA A 518 -4.53 -16.58 30.65
CA ALA A 518 -5.19 -17.65 29.90
C ALA A 518 -5.44 -17.26 28.42
N ALA A 519 -5.87 -16.03 28.16
CA ALA A 519 -6.07 -15.53 26.80
C ALA A 519 -4.76 -15.48 26.01
N ILE A 520 -3.69 -14.96 26.60
CA ILE A 520 -2.35 -14.91 25.97
C ILE A 520 -1.82 -16.31 25.66
N ARG A 521 -1.95 -17.25 26.60
CA ARG A 521 -1.55 -18.66 26.37
C ARG A 521 -2.41 -19.34 25.30
N ALA A 522 -3.66 -18.91 25.13
CA ALA A 522 -4.53 -19.32 24.04
C ALA A 522 -4.28 -18.55 22.73
N GLY A 523 -3.16 -17.81 22.62
CA GLY A 523 -2.77 -17.11 21.39
C GLY A 523 -3.49 -15.79 21.13
N ASP A 524 -4.30 -15.31 22.07
CA ASP A 524 -4.99 -14.02 21.97
C ASP A 524 -4.18 -12.90 22.62
N SER A 525 -4.06 -11.74 21.98
CA SER A 525 -3.56 -10.53 22.65
C SER A 525 -4.57 -9.97 23.65
N VAL A 526 -4.13 -9.17 24.61
CA VAL A 526 -4.99 -8.51 25.62
C VAL A 526 -4.81 -7.00 25.54
N ALA A 527 -5.88 -6.22 25.67
CA ALA A 527 -5.83 -4.75 25.68
C ALA A 527 -6.40 -4.19 26.98
N ILE A 528 -5.63 -3.30 27.64
CA ILE A 528 -5.93 -2.78 28.96
C ILE A 528 -5.76 -1.27 28.99
N MET A 529 -6.70 -0.59 29.62
CA MET A 529 -6.57 0.82 30.01
C MET A 529 -6.17 0.88 31.49
N PRO A 530 -4.92 1.26 31.81
CA PRO A 530 -4.31 1.01 33.11
C PRO A 530 -4.92 1.87 34.23
N GLU A 531 -5.61 2.96 33.90
CA GLU A 531 -6.27 3.87 34.86
C GLU A 531 -7.56 3.27 35.45
N GLY A 532 -8.16 2.28 34.77
CA GLY A 532 -9.39 1.60 35.21
C GLY A 532 -10.64 2.48 35.30
N LYS A 533 -10.53 3.80 35.08
CA LYS A 533 -11.57 4.82 34.97
C LYS A 533 -11.06 5.92 34.01
N ILE A 534 -11.98 6.68 33.43
CA ILE A 534 -11.62 7.87 32.65
C ILE A 534 -11.02 8.91 33.59
N THR A 535 -9.76 9.30 33.34
CA THR A 535 -9.04 10.34 34.08
C THR A 535 -9.02 11.63 33.27
N ALA A 536 -8.97 12.79 33.94
CA ALA A 536 -8.75 14.04 33.22
C ALA A 536 -7.26 14.16 32.85
N PRO A 537 -6.89 14.81 31.73
CA PRO A 537 -5.49 14.98 31.32
C PRO A 537 -4.57 15.46 32.46
N GLU A 538 -5.05 16.41 33.26
CA GLU A 538 -4.39 17.02 34.43
C GLU A 538 -4.12 16.05 35.59
N ASP A 539 -4.84 14.93 35.69
CA ASP A 539 -4.66 13.94 36.77
C ASP A 539 -3.40 13.07 36.58
N GLY A 540 -2.79 13.09 35.38
CA GLY A 540 -1.61 12.30 35.04
C GLY A 540 -1.80 10.77 35.12
N ILE A 541 -0.73 10.02 34.82
CA ILE A 541 -0.69 8.56 35.02
C ILE A 541 0.09 8.27 36.32
N THR A 542 -0.55 7.67 37.33
CA THR A 542 0.07 7.30 38.62
C THR A 542 0.77 5.94 38.57
N ALA A 543 1.58 5.62 39.59
CA ALA A 543 2.34 4.37 39.69
C ALA A 543 1.48 3.12 39.95
N GLU A 544 0.23 3.27 40.39
CA GLU A 544 -0.72 2.15 40.55
C GLU A 544 -1.29 1.67 39.20
N HIS A 545 -1.19 2.50 38.16
CA HIS A 545 -1.68 2.19 36.82
C HIS A 545 -0.68 1.26 36.11
N GLY A 546 -1.17 0.11 35.64
CA GLY A 546 -0.39 -0.80 34.79
C GLY A 546 0.11 -2.08 35.48
N ARG A 547 -0.05 -2.22 36.80
CA ARG A 547 0.32 -3.45 37.54
C ARG A 547 -0.30 -4.71 36.92
N GLY A 548 -1.58 -4.66 36.53
CA GLY A 548 -2.25 -5.80 35.90
C GLY A 548 -1.65 -6.19 34.55
N ALA A 549 -1.23 -5.20 33.73
CA ALA A 549 -0.57 -5.44 32.46
C ALA A 549 0.84 -6.03 32.65
N ALA A 550 1.61 -5.48 33.60
CA ALA A 550 2.93 -5.97 33.97
C ALA A 550 2.88 -7.43 34.46
N MET A 551 1.92 -7.78 35.31
CA MET A 551 1.77 -9.15 35.81
C MET A 551 1.40 -10.14 34.70
N ILE A 552 0.52 -9.75 33.75
CA ILE A 552 0.19 -10.61 32.60
C ILE A 552 1.43 -10.83 31.73
N ALA A 553 2.18 -9.77 31.42
CA ALA A 553 3.39 -9.84 30.61
C ALA A 553 4.47 -10.72 31.27
N LEU A 554 4.74 -10.53 32.56
CA LEU A 554 5.71 -11.35 33.31
C LEU A 554 5.31 -12.82 33.36
N ALA A 555 4.02 -13.12 33.55
CA ALA A 555 3.53 -14.50 33.64
C ALA A 555 3.48 -15.25 32.30
N THR A 556 3.63 -14.53 31.19
CA THR A 556 3.48 -15.08 29.82
C THR A 556 4.71 -14.87 28.94
N GLY A 557 5.66 -14.03 29.34
CA GLY A 557 6.85 -13.69 28.55
C GLY A 557 6.58 -12.81 27.33
N VAL A 558 5.35 -12.31 27.15
CA VAL A 558 5.00 -11.48 25.98
C VAL A 558 5.30 -10.00 26.22
N PRO A 559 5.61 -9.22 25.18
CA PRO A 559 5.90 -7.80 25.33
C PRO A 559 4.64 -6.98 25.63
N ILE A 560 4.86 -5.82 26.27
CA ILE A 560 3.85 -4.78 26.44
C ILE A 560 3.99 -3.73 25.34
N VAL A 561 2.90 -3.39 24.65
CA VAL A 561 2.87 -2.36 23.61
C VAL A 561 2.10 -1.14 24.11
N PRO A 562 2.76 -0.01 24.41
CA PRO A 562 2.09 1.21 24.86
C PRO A 562 1.44 1.97 23.69
N ILE A 563 0.24 2.50 23.91
CA ILE A 563 -0.54 3.29 22.96
C ILE A 563 -1.04 4.55 23.66
N ALA A 564 -0.86 5.72 23.05
CA ALA A 564 -1.47 6.95 23.53
C ALA A 564 -2.44 7.53 22.49
N ALA A 565 -3.64 7.89 22.93
CA ALA A 565 -4.60 8.65 22.15
C ALA A 565 -4.71 10.08 22.72
N ARG A 566 -4.39 11.07 21.89
CA ARG A 566 -4.40 12.50 22.22
C ARG A 566 -5.55 13.21 21.50
N GLY A 567 -6.17 14.19 22.15
CA GLY A 567 -7.30 14.96 21.59
C GLY A 567 -8.68 14.27 21.68
N THR A 568 -8.76 13.05 22.21
CA THR A 568 -10.02 12.29 22.34
C THR A 568 -11.04 12.94 23.28
N HIS A 569 -10.58 13.69 24.28
CA HIS A 569 -11.44 14.46 25.20
C HIS A 569 -12.14 15.64 24.51
N LEU A 570 -11.56 16.19 23.44
CA LEU A 570 -12.18 17.24 22.61
C LEU A 570 -13.36 16.70 21.78
N VAL A 571 -13.35 15.39 21.49
CA VAL A 571 -14.41 14.71 20.75
C VAL A 571 -15.54 14.26 21.68
N TRP A 572 -15.21 13.48 22.72
CA TRP A 572 -16.22 12.89 23.61
C TRP A 572 -15.80 12.99 25.09
N GLY A 573 -15.79 14.22 25.60
CA GLY A 573 -15.51 14.49 27.00
C GLY A 573 -16.39 13.69 27.99
N ARG A 574 -15.81 13.41 29.16
CA ARG A 574 -16.36 12.53 30.22
C ARG A 574 -17.80 12.86 30.65
N SER A 575 -18.23 14.11 30.57
CA SER A 575 -19.55 14.59 30.99
C SER A 575 -20.63 14.55 29.89
N ARG A 576 -20.31 14.08 28.68
CA ARG A 576 -21.23 14.14 27.53
C ARG A 576 -21.86 12.78 27.21
N PRO A 577 -23.17 12.75 26.89
CA PRO A 577 -23.84 11.51 26.49
C PRO A 577 -23.48 11.05 25.07
N TRP A 578 -22.98 11.95 24.21
CA TRP A 578 -22.69 11.70 22.80
C TRP A 578 -21.44 12.48 22.33
N PRO A 579 -20.72 12.00 21.29
CA PRO A 579 -19.56 12.69 20.73
C PRO A 579 -19.98 13.99 20.02
N LEU A 580 -19.10 14.99 20.06
CA LEU A 580 -19.24 16.24 19.33
C LEU A 580 -18.99 16.01 17.84
N VAL A 581 -20.06 16.09 17.04
CA VAL A 581 -19.95 16.19 15.58
C VAL A 581 -19.99 17.68 15.21
N ARG A 582 -18.86 18.23 14.77
CA ARG A 582 -18.70 19.65 14.37
C ARG A 582 -18.20 19.72 12.95
N ARG A 583 -18.42 20.86 12.26
CA ARG A 583 -17.90 21.09 10.89
C ARG A 583 -16.37 21.08 10.85
N ASP A 584 -15.73 21.58 11.91
CA ASP A 584 -14.29 21.48 12.12
C ASP A 584 -14.01 20.29 13.04
N HIS A 585 -13.51 19.20 12.46
CA HIS A 585 -13.25 17.97 13.20
C HIS A 585 -12.01 18.17 14.10
N PRO A 586 -12.10 17.93 15.41
CA PRO A 586 -10.91 17.91 16.27
C PRO A 586 -9.95 16.80 15.82
N ARG A 587 -8.65 17.10 15.87
CA ARG A 587 -7.59 16.14 15.55
C ARG A 587 -7.36 15.19 16.71
N VAL A 588 -7.37 13.89 16.42
CA VAL A 588 -7.03 12.81 17.35
C VAL A 588 -5.74 12.16 16.86
N VAL A 589 -4.69 12.20 17.68
CA VAL A 589 -3.41 11.57 17.35
C VAL A 589 -3.28 10.29 18.15
N ILE A 590 -3.12 9.16 17.46
CA ILE A 590 -2.86 7.85 18.07
C ILE A 590 -1.38 7.53 17.84
N THR A 591 -0.60 7.43 18.90
CA THR A 591 0.83 7.10 18.84
C THR A 591 1.04 5.72 19.44
N VAL A 592 1.76 4.85 18.72
CA VAL A 592 2.11 3.50 19.20
C VAL A 592 3.60 3.47 19.53
N GLY A 593 3.93 3.17 20.79
CA GLY A 593 5.31 3.12 21.25
C GLY A 593 6.00 1.78 21.01
N ARG A 594 7.28 1.72 21.38
CA ARG A 594 8.11 0.51 21.27
C ARG A 594 7.61 -0.59 22.22
N PRO A 595 7.60 -1.86 21.79
CA PRO A 595 7.33 -2.98 22.67
C PRO A 595 8.34 -3.05 23.83
N ILE A 596 7.85 -3.27 25.04
CA ILE A 596 8.63 -3.40 26.26
C ILE A 596 8.66 -4.87 26.65
N ALA A 597 9.83 -5.50 26.54
CA ALA A 597 10.01 -6.90 26.93
C ALA A 597 10.00 -7.06 28.47
N PRO A 598 9.38 -8.14 28.99
CA PRO A 598 9.32 -8.39 30.43
C PRO A 598 10.63 -8.96 31.02
N ASP A 599 11.56 -9.42 30.18
CA ASP A 599 12.72 -10.23 30.59
C ASP A 599 13.62 -9.56 31.63
N GLY A 600 13.86 -10.27 32.74
CA GLY A 600 14.79 -9.86 33.80
C GLY A 600 14.32 -8.68 34.66
N ARG A 601 13.05 -8.23 34.55
CA ARG A 601 12.52 -7.07 35.26
C ARG A 601 11.61 -7.46 36.44
N SER A 602 11.60 -6.64 37.49
CA SER A 602 10.55 -6.74 38.51
C SER A 602 9.21 -6.22 37.99
N GLY A 603 8.10 -6.63 38.62
CA GLY A 603 6.76 -6.11 38.29
C GLY A 603 6.65 -4.60 38.48
N GLN A 604 7.36 -4.04 39.46
CA GLN A 604 7.38 -2.60 39.70
C GLN A 604 8.14 -1.85 38.59
N ASP A 605 9.29 -2.38 38.17
CA ASP A 605 10.09 -1.76 37.09
C ASP A 605 9.34 -1.76 35.77
N LEU A 606 8.70 -2.87 35.44
CA LEU A 606 7.90 -2.97 34.22
C LEU A 606 6.68 -2.03 34.26
N THR A 607 6.04 -1.89 35.43
CA THR A 607 4.94 -0.93 35.63
C THR A 607 5.41 0.52 35.44
N ASN A 608 6.57 0.87 36.02
CA ASN A 608 7.16 2.20 35.88
C ASN A 608 7.50 2.52 34.41
N LEU A 609 8.12 1.58 33.70
CA LEU A 609 8.47 1.75 32.28
C LEU A 609 7.23 1.95 31.40
N VAL A 610 6.17 1.19 31.63
CA VAL A 610 4.91 1.35 30.90
C VAL A 610 4.30 2.72 31.17
N ARG A 611 4.28 3.17 32.42
CA ARG A 611 3.82 4.51 32.80
C ARG A 611 4.62 5.60 32.10
N ASP A 612 5.95 5.50 32.15
CA ASP A 612 6.85 6.52 31.60
C ASP A 612 6.76 6.55 30.08
N ALA A 613 6.64 5.38 29.43
CA ALA A 613 6.36 5.29 28.00
C ALA A 613 5.03 5.98 27.63
N LEU A 614 3.94 5.71 28.35
CA LEU A 614 2.66 6.35 28.09
C LEU A 614 2.73 7.88 28.28
N ARG A 615 3.43 8.37 29.31
CA ARG A 615 3.64 9.81 29.51
C ARG A 615 4.36 10.45 28.32
N VAL A 616 5.45 9.85 27.85
CA VAL A 616 6.19 10.35 26.69
C VAL A 616 5.31 10.39 25.44
N LEU A 617 4.51 9.35 25.21
CA LEU A 617 3.59 9.29 24.07
C LEU A 617 2.43 10.31 24.18
N GLU A 618 1.97 10.62 25.40
CA GLU A 618 0.92 11.62 25.64
C GLU A 618 1.39 13.07 25.44
N HIS A 619 2.66 13.38 25.68
CA HIS A 619 3.23 14.72 25.48
C HIS A 619 3.89 14.91 24.10
N GLY A 620 4.32 13.83 23.44
CA GLY A 620 4.98 13.86 22.14
C GLY A 620 6.49 14.12 22.23
N ALA A 621 7.25 13.56 21.28
CA ALA A 621 8.72 13.54 21.32
C ALA A 621 9.41 14.93 21.30
N GLY A 622 8.68 16.01 20.99
CA GLY A 622 9.23 17.36 20.87
C GLY A 622 9.44 18.13 22.18
N GLU A 623 8.81 17.74 23.28
CA GLU A 623 8.86 18.51 24.54
C GLU A 623 9.81 17.93 25.61
N HIS A 624 10.22 16.66 25.48
CA HIS A 624 11.10 16.02 26.48
C HIS A 624 12.60 16.16 26.18
N VAL A 625 13.01 16.48 24.95
CA VAL A 625 14.44 16.70 24.61
C VAL A 625 14.96 18.00 25.22
N THR A 626 14.10 18.99 25.45
CA THR A 626 14.44 20.23 26.16
C THR A 626 14.50 20.01 27.67
N ALA A 627 13.59 19.23 28.27
CA ALA A 627 13.60 18.99 29.72
C ALA A 627 14.81 18.17 30.18
N HIS A 628 15.19 17.12 29.45
CA HIS A 628 16.29 16.25 29.89
C HIS A 628 17.69 16.86 29.70
N ARG A 629 17.83 17.88 28.83
CA ARG A 629 19.07 18.68 28.72
C ARG A 629 19.23 19.69 29.86
N HIS A 630 18.14 20.08 30.52
CA HIS A 630 18.19 20.99 31.66
C HIS A 630 18.41 20.27 33.00
N GLU A 631 17.97 19.02 33.15
CA GLU A 631 18.19 18.22 34.38
C GLU A 631 19.53 17.48 34.45
N VAL A 632 20.29 17.40 33.35
CA VAL A 632 21.67 16.87 33.34
C VAL A 632 22.71 18.01 33.38
N ALA A 633 22.23 19.26 33.37
CA ALA A 633 23.06 20.48 33.45
C ALA A 633 22.80 21.29 34.74
N ALA A 634 22.15 20.71 35.74
CA ALA A 634 22.02 21.18 37.11
C ALA A 634 22.40 20.05 38.06
#